data_AF-A0A975CUK5-F1
#
_entry.id   AF-A0A975CUK5-F1
#
_cell.length_a   1.000
_cell.length_b   1.000
_cell.length_c   1.000
_cell.angle_alpha   90.00
_cell.angle_beta   90.00
_cell.angle_gamma   90.00
#
_symmetry.space_group_name_H-M   'P 1'
#
loop_
_entity.id
_entity.type
_entity.pdbx_description
1 polymer ?
#
loop_
_entity_poly.entity_id
_entity_poly.type
_entity_poly.pdbx_seq_one_letter_code
_entity_poly.pdbx_strand_id
1 'polypeptide(L)'
;MKHENKRNMKDIPINKILCRLLAAAAALALLLAVIPGFGEGAETAGAPEQAAPSAAPAESLLSSEAIRSHFWRVPDEEKGIVDDLVPLNLSCEDNGIRLEIIAGAVKEQQALFVYSLQDLEGKIDVDFVFPIVDFSCAPVRSHGTYTFLHHSETDPKVTYIAFLQFDAPAELPEKITASMSSLQVEHTSDLFIQGMLEKYGSRSDLVDVPEILKRYPKNDDPENPEYYTTEDYRNAGVKVLDYKNPLSVRLHKNLELSGIAVADGKLHVQVHYLENAHRSWPTALHSISSVWVNCGFNGNYMDWGSWKNSVSWAVDRNEYLPDYQEFIFPWNPKEGDRPVIRVQITEIAKEIFGNWNIGIPLADVWKGSVTPAEAAASAAKAAPAADPAPYDWQDELKARLRGEPAEIRDLVDKLVPLHSVCEREGIRFELISAAINETAGLAVYSMEDPEGSRINDLSYPIVNVLSPIDDGQTIFPLHYDEAAGKACFATHFKADGKKALDTGSAFRLEAPYLNVCRRTGQSILGLLQKYGSRAKLVEVPEIQERYVKSDGPEGTEFYTTEDLRKAGVRVLDYQDPLSVRLHKNLELSGIGVVGGQLHVQVHYIDNEHFKADGSRRCPRIEVVDVCRTVNGRDDCIHSWNSDIIWNSNKGNWADFQEFIIPWDELAGYRLGIKVYITELVDVVNGNWTAEVPVQDIWVGESGPAGA
;
A
#
# COMPACT_ATOMS: atom_id res chain seq x y z
N MET A 1 -12.86 5.24 -73.62
CA MET A 1 -12.45 6.40 -72.79
C MET A 1 -11.68 5.85 -71.60
N LYS A 2 -10.38 5.56 -71.73
CA LYS A 2 -9.22 6.40 -71.39
C LYS A 2 -9.37 7.19 -70.09
N HIS A 3 -8.78 6.67 -69.00
CA HIS A 3 -7.79 7.42 -68.23
C HIS A 3 -6.82 6.45 -67.50
N GLU A 4 -5.57 6.46 -67.95
CA GLU A 4 -4.40 5.92 -67.26
C GLU A 4 -4.03 6.83 -66.09
N ASN A 5 -3.56 6.25 -64.98
CA ASN A 5 -2.72 6.94 -64.01
C ASN A 5 -1.57 6.01 -63.58
N LYS A 6 -0.43 6.14 -64.25
CA LYS A 6 0.87 5.59 -63.84
C LYS A 6 1.53 6.59 -62.90
N ARG A 7 1.87 6.17 -61.67
CA ARG A 7 2.86 6.87 -60.84
C ARG A 7 4.16 6.07 -60.83
N ASN A 8 5.22 6.72 -61.30
CA ASN A 8 6.60 6.27 -61.30
C ASN A 8 7.15 6.22 -59.86
N MET A 9 7.69 5.08 -59.45
CA MET A 9 8.74 5.02 -58.43
C MET A 9 10.08 4.90 -59.16
N LYS A 10 10.90 5.95 -59.09
CA LYS A 10 12.32 5.90 -59.43
C LYS A 10 13.13 6.47 -58.28
N ASP A 11 14.15 5.70 -57.92
CA ASP A 11 15.44 6.10 -57.34
C ASP A 11 15.51 6.61 -55.89
N ILE A 12 15.65 5.67 -54.94
CA ILE A 12 16.38 5.92 -53.68
C ILE A 12 17.84 5.45 -53.91
N PRO A 13 18.86 6.32 -53.80
CA PRO A 13 20.23 5.93 -54.09
C PRO A 13 20.82 5.16 -52.90
N ILE A 14 20.86 3.83 -53.03
CA ILE A 14 21.52 2.87 -52.11
C ILE A 14 22.96 3.29 -51.75
N ASN A 15 23.63 4.03 -52.64
CA ASN A 15 25.00 4.53 -52.41
C ASN A 15 25.13 5.51 -51.23
N LYS A 16 24.08 6.25 -50.84
CA LYS A 16 24.17 7.18 -49.69
C LYS A 16 24.12 6.48 -48.33
N ILE A 17 23.45 5.32 -48.26
CA ILE A 17 23.38 4.51 -47.03
C ILE A 17 24.69 3.74 -46.85
N LEU A 18 25.23 3.19 -47.93
CA LEU A 18 26.50 2.46 -47.92
C LEU A 18 27.70 3.36 -47.55
N CYS A 19 27.73 4.61 -48.02
CA CYS A 19 28.79 5.56 -47.67
C CYS A 19 28.75 5.99 -46.19
N ARG A 20 27.57 6.04 -45.57
CA ARG A 20 27.43 6.37 -44.13
C ARG A 20 27.85 5.22 -43.23
N LEU A 21 27.56 3.98 -43.62
CA LEU A 21 28.00 2.78 -42.90
C LEU A 21 29.52 2.58 -42.99
N LEU A 22 30.13 2.86 -44.15
CA LEU A 22 31.59 2.80 -44.32
C LEU A 22 32.32 3.91 -43.56
N ALA A 23 31.75 5.11 -43.46
CA ALA A 23 32.31 6.20 -42.65
C ALA A 23 32.24 5.90 -41.14
N ALA A 24 31.17 5.27 -40.66
CA ALA A 24 31.04 4.85 -39.26
C ALA A 24 32.02 3.73 -38.88
N ALA A 25 32.24 2.75 -39.77
CA ALA A 25 33.22 1.69 -39.56
C ALA A 25 34.67 2.21 -39.55
N ALA A 26 34.98 3.19 -40.41
CA ALA A 26 36.30 3.83 -40.43
C ALA A 26 36.56 4.69 -39.17
N ALA A 27 35.55 5.36 -38.64
CA ALA A 27 35.65 6.13 -37.40
C ALA A 27 35.88 5.23 -36.17
N LEU A 28 35.25 4.05 -36.13
CA LEU A 28 35.44 3.06 -35.07
C LEU A 28 36.84 2.42 -35.11
N ALA A 29 37.36 2.18 -36.32
CA ALA A 29 38.73 1.69 -36.52
C ALA A 29 39.79 2.74 -36.15
N LEU A 30 39.51 4.04 -36.37
CA LEU A 30 40.41 5.12 -35.94
C LEU A 30 40.41 5.31 -34.41
N LEU A 31 39.28 5.06 -33.73
CA LEU A 31 39.18 5.17 -32.27
C LEU A 31 40.00 4.08 -31.57
N LEU A 32 40.09 2.90 -32.16
CA LEU A 32 40.87 1.77 -31.64
C LEU A 32 42.38 1.89 -31.92
N ALA A 33 42.80 2.78 -32.83
CA ALA A 33 44.20 2.97 -33.20
C ALA A 33 44.93 4.06 -32.39
N VAL A 34 44.25 4.76 -31.47
CA VAL A 34 44.79 5.94 -30.74
C VAL A 34 45.08 5.64 -29.26
N ILE A 35 45.28 4.37 -28.88
CA ILE A 35 45.81 4.01 -27.55
C ILE A 35 47.29 3.62 -27.69
N PRO A 36 48.25 4.54 -27.50
CA PRO A 36 49.65 4.17 -27.43
C PRO A 36 50.05 3.83 -25.99
N GLY A 37 50.53 2.61 -25.82
CA GLY A 37 51.51 2.26 -24.79
C GLY A 37 50.94 1.55 -23.57
N PHE A 38 51.19 0.25 -23.47
CA PHE A 38 51.83 -0.33 -22.29
C PHE A 38 52.63 -1.54 -22.71
N GLY A 39 53.96 -1.39 -22.59
CA GLY A 39 54.95 -2.40 -22.90
C GLY A 39 55.10 -3.44 -21.79
N GLU A 40 55.79 -4.50 -22.17
CA GLU A 40 56.17 -5.67 -21.38
C GLU A 40 56.90 -5.30 -20.08
N GLY A 41 56.57 -6.04 -19.01
CA GLY A 41 57.44 -6.22 -17.84
C GLY A 41 57.02 -5.49 -16.57
N ALA A 42 56.22 -6.13 -15.72
CA ALA A 42 56.22 -5.90 -14.28
C ALA A 42 55.62 -7.12 -13.55
N GLU A 43 56.29 -7.50 -12.47
CA GLU A 43 56.03 -8.65 -11.62
C GLU A 43 54.63 -8.67 -11.00
N THR A 44 54.12 -9.88 -10.81
CA THR A 44 52.83 -10.20 -10.19
C THR A 44 52.78 -9.75 -8.74
N ALA A 45 52.08 -8.65 -8.47
CA ALA A 45 51.46 -8.38 -7.17
C ALA A 45 50.02 -8.91 -7.21
N GLY A 46 49.68 -9.84 -6.32
CA GLY A 46 48.38 -10.50 -6.25
C GLY A 46 47.24 -9.48 -6.08
N ALA A 47 46.27 -9.55 -6.98
CA ALA A 47 44.97 -8.90 -6.79
C ALA A 47 44.18 -9.68 -5.72
N PRO A 48 43.49 -9.00 -4.79
CA PRO A 48 42.67 -9.67 -3.81
C PRO A 48 41.46 -10.30 -4.50
N GLU A 49 41.22 -11.56 -4.18
CA GLU A 49 40.02 -12.32 -4.49
C GLU A 49 38.79 -11.51 -4.02
N GLN A 50 38.06 -10.93 -4.97
CA GLN A 50 36.76 -10.32 -4.70
C GLN A 50 35.81 -11.46 -4.34
N ALA A 51 35.56 -11.62 -3.04
CA ALA A 51 34.54 -12.51 -2.53
C ALA A 51 33.20 -12.16 -3.18
N ALA A 52 32.54 -13.18 -3.75
CA ALA A 52 31.17 -13.06 -4.20
C ALA A 52 30.29 -12.52 -3.04
N PRO A 53 29.28 -11.68 -3.33
CA PRO A 53 28.38 -11.21 -2.31
C PRO A 53 27.74 -12.42 -1.61
N SER A 54 27.96 -12.51 -0.30
CA SER A 54 27.37 -13.53 0.56
C SER A 54 25.85 -13.44 0.44
N ALA A 55 25.20 -14.51 0.00
CA ALA A 55 23.76 -14.68 0.14
C ALA A 55 23.37 -14.41 1.60
N ALA A 56 22.31 -13.63 1.83
CA ALA A 56 21.78 -13.44 3.17
C ALA A 56 21.34 -14.81 3.73
N PRO A 57 21.67 -15.15 4.99
CA PRO A 57 21.31 -16.44 5.56
C PRO A 57 19.78 -16.58 5.63
N ALA A 58 19.26 -17.75 5.24
CA ALA A 58 17.84 -18.08 5.25
C ALA A 58 17.12 -17.78 6.58
N GLU A 59 17.86 -17.66 7.69
CA GLU A 59 17.34 -17.25 9.00
C GLU A 59 16.73 -15.83 9.02
N SER A 60 17.15 -14.90 8.15
CA SER A 60 16.57 -13.53 8.15
C SER A 60 15.16 -13.48 7.55
N LEU A 61 14.82 -14.42 6.66
CA LEU A 61 13.55 -14.48 5.92
C LEU A 61 12.41 -15.12 6.72
N LEU A 62 12.75 -15.87 7.77
CA LEU A 62 11.80 -16.43 8.73
C LEU A 62 11.62 -15.53 9.95
N SER A 63 12.19 -14.31 9.94
CA SER A 63 11.91 -13.34 10.99
C SER A 63 10.42 -13.00 11.03
N SER A 64 9.85 -12.85 12.22
CA SER A 64 8.46 -12.44 12.39
C SER A 64 8.14 -11.15 11.61
N GLU A 65 9.12 -10.26 11.46
CA GLU A 65 9.01 -9.04 10.65
C GLU A 65 8.84 -9.35 9.14
N ALA A 66 9.66 -10.24 8.58
CA ALA A 66 9.55 -10.66 7.18
C ALA A 66 8.26 -11.47 6.89
N ILE A 67 7.70 -12.15 7.88
CA ILE A 67 6.42 -12.84 7.74
C ILE A 67 5.27 -11.82 7.78
N ARG A 68 5.23 -10.93 8.77
CA ARG A 68 4.20 -9.86 8.91
C ARG A 68 4.13 -8.96 7.68
N SER A 69 5.27 -8.71 7.07
CA SER A 69 5.45 -8.01 5.80
C SER A 69 4.60 -8.54 4.65
N HIS A 70 4.39 -9.85 4.59
CA HIS A 70 3.69 -10.49 3.49
C HIS A 70 2.19 -10.69 3.80
N PHE A 71 1.74 -10.27 4.98
CA PHE A 71 0.39 -10.41 5.50
C PHE A 71 -0.54 -9.22 5.17
N TRP A 72 -0.27 -8.44 4.12
CA TRP A 72 -1.03 -7.21 3.83
C TRP A 72 -2.54 -7.42 3.57
N ARG A 73 -2.97 -8.65 3.23
CA ARG A 73 -4.40 -9.01 3.02
C ARG A 73 -5.11 -9.53 4.26
N VAL A 74 -4.38 -9.83 5.31
CA VAL A 74 -4.93 -10.37 6.55
C VAL A 74 -5.09 -9.20 7.52
N PRO A 75 -6.29 -8.99 8.10
CA PRO A 75 -6.52 -7.93 9.07
C PRO A 75 -5.45 -7.91 10.17
N ASP A 76 -4.99 -6.72 10.59
CA ASP A 76 -3.88 -6.59 11.55
C ASP A 76 -4.16 -7.31 12.89
N GLU A 77 -5.43 -7.42 13.26
CA GLU A 77 -5.92 -8.19 14.41
C GLU A 77 -5.56 -9.69 14.35
N GLU A 78 -5.41 -10.25 13.14
CA GLU A 78 -5.08 -11.66 12.92
C GLU A 78 -3.56 -11.89 12.76
N LYS A 79 -2.75 -10.83 12.66
CA LYS A 79 -1.28 -10.92 12.53
C LYS A 79 -0.57 -11.27 13.84
N GLY A 80 -1.24 -11.16 14.98
CA GLY A 80 -0.69 -11.50 16.29
C GLY A 80 -0.25 -12.97 16.40
N ILE A 81 -0.82 -13.86 15.59
CA ILE A 81 -0.43 -15.29 15.54
C ILE A 81 1.00 -15.51 15.02
N VAL A 82 1.62 -14.52 14.36
CA VAL A 82 3.00 -14.63 13.84
C VAL A 82 4.02 -14.77 14.98
N ASP A 83 3.78 -14.12 16.12
CA ASP A 83 4.66 -14.23 17.31
C ASP A 83 4.53 -15.58 18.01
N ASP A 84 3.48 -16.31 17.67
CA ASP A 84 3.21 -17.63 18.20
C ASP A 84 3.80 -18.76 17.37
N LEU A 85 4.43 -18.44 16.23
CA LEU A 85 5.12 -19.40 15.38
C LEU A 85 6.20 -20.14 16.16
N VAL A 86 6.06 -21.47 16.16
CA VAL A 86 7.10 -22.37 16.64
C VAL A 86 7.74 -23.10 15.45
N PRO A 87 9.06 -23.34 15.49
CA PRO A 87 9.71 -24.14 14.46
C PRO A 87 9.24 -25.60 14.55
N LEU A 88 8.84 -26.16 13.40
CA LEU A 88 8.37 -27.54 13.27
C LEU A 88 9.39 -28.41 12.52
N ASN A 89 9.96 -27.89 11.43
CA ASN A 89 10.92 -28.59 10.58
C ASN A 89 10.47 -30.00 10.16
N LEU A 90 9.18 -30.16 9.88
CA LEU A 90 8.60 -31.42 9.42
C LEU A 90 8.65 -31.45 7.90
N SER A 91 9.08 -32.56 7.29
CA SER A 91 9.08 -32.66 5.83
C SER A 91 8.75 -34.05 5.32
N CYS A 92 8.19 -34.10 4.11
CA CYS A 92 8.04 -35.32 3.33
C CYS A 92 8.49 -35.08 1.88
N GLU A 93 8.86 -36.15 1.20
CA GLU A 93 9.33 -36.13 -0.17
C GLU A 93 8.49 -37.10 -1.00
N ASP A 94 8.07 -36.66 -2.17
CA ASP A 94 7.47 -37.52 -3.18
C ASP A 94 7.74 -36.92 -4.57
N ASN A 95 7.89 -37.79 -5.57
CA ASN A 95 8.13 -37.44 -6.97
C ASN A 95 9.17 -36.33 -7.21
N GLY A 96 10.24 -36.32 -6.41
CA GLY A 96 11.35 -35.38 -6.52
C GLY A 96 11.07 -34.00 -5.94
N ILE A 97 9.95 -33.80 -5.24
CA ILE A 97 9.61 -32.56 -4.54
C ILE A 97 9.57 -32.82 -3.05
N ARG A 98 10.20 -31.94 -2.27
CA ARG A 98 10.11 -31.92 -0.81
C ARG A 98 9.11 -30.87 -0.37
N LEU A 99 8.07 -31.29 0.35
CA LEU A 99 7.22 -30.40 1.14
C LEU A 99 7.79 -30.32 2.55
N GLU A 100 8.03 -29.10 3.05
CA GLU A 100 8.53 -28.86 4.41
C GLU A 100 7.65 -27.84 5.12
N ILE A 101 7.12 -28.20 6.28
CA ILE A 101 6.49 -27.30 7.24
C ILE A 101 7.59 -26.76 8.15
N ILE A 102 7.95 -25.51 7.93
CA ILE A 102 9.06 -24.83 8.61
C ILE A 102 8.61 -24.41 10.02
N ALA A 103 7.45 -23.75 10.11
CA ALA A 103 6.90 -23.25 11.36
C ALA A 103 5.37 -23.30 11.34
N GLY A 104 4.77 -23.35 12.53
CA GLY A 104 3.32 -23.33 12.69
C GLY A 104 2.88 -22.68 14.00
N ALA A 105 1.68 -22.13 14.00
CA ALA A 105 1.00 -21.61 15.17
C ALA A 105 -0.51 -21.82 15.03
N VAL A 106 -1.17 -22.14 16.13
CA VAL A 106 -2.63 -22.19 16.22
C VAL A 106 -3.06 -21.42 17.46
N LYS A 107 -3.94 -20.44 17.25
CA LYS A 107 -4.47 -19.58 18.29
C LYS A 107 -5.97 -19.42 18.04
N GLU A 108 -6.78 -19.81 19.02
CA GLU A 108 -8.23 -19.78 18.91
C GLU A 108 -8.74 -20.57 17.68
N GLN A 109 -9.36 -19.89 16.72
CA GLN A 109 -9.87 -20.48 15.47
C GLN A 109 -8.95 -20.19 14.27
N GLN A 110 -7.76 -19.68 14.51
CA GLN A 110 -6.79 -19.32 13.48
C GLN A 110 -5.59 -20.25 13.50
N ALA A 111 -5.08 -20.59 12.33
CA ALA A 111 -3.80 -21.27 12.16
C ALA A 111 -2.94 -20.54 11.13
N LEU A 112 -1.65 -20.51 11.42
CA LEU A 112 -0.63 -19.96 10.55
C LEU A 112 0.46 -21.01 10.35
N PHE A 113 0.76 -21.33 9.10
CA PHE A 113 1.88 -22.19 8.73
C PHE A 113 2.82 -21.50 7.75
N VAL A 114 4.11 -21.63 8.01
CA VAL A 114 5.16 -21.32 7.04
C VAL A 114 5.64 -22.64 6.47
N TYR A 115 5.53 -22.80 5.16
CA TYR A 115 5.92 -24.03 4.48
C TYR A 115 6.72 -23.73 3.22
N SER A 116 7.42 -24.73 2.71
CA SER A 116 8.17 -24.61 1.48
C SER A 116 8.06 -25.83 0.60
N LEU A 117 8.25 -25.61 -0.69
CA LEU A 117 8.44 -26.63 -1.70
C LEU A 117 9.84 -26.51 -2.26
N GLN A 118 10.59 -27.62 -2.25
CA GLN A 118 11.92 -27.70 -2.83
C GLN A 118 11.94 -28.77 -3.92
N ASP A 119 12.42 -28.40 -5.11
CA ASP A 119 12.64 -29.33 -6.20
C ASP A 119 14.01 -29.99 -6.09
N LEU A 120 14.02 -31.29 -5.86
CA LEU A 120 15.24 -32.09 -5.64
C LEU A 120 15.86 -32.60 -6.94
N GLU A 121 15.13 -32.50 -8.06
CA GLU A 121 15.50 -33.15 -9.33
C GLU A 121 15.55 -32.18 -10.53
N GLY A 122 15.33 -30.88 -10.32
CA GLY A 122 15.27 -29.89 -11.41
C GLY A 122 14.05 -30.08 -12.32
N LYS A 123 12.95 -30.58 -11.75
CA LYS A 123 11.66 -30.80 -12.41
C LYS A 123 10.82 -29.53 -12.56
N ILE A 124 11.13 -28.45 -11.86
CA ILE A 124 10.31 -27.25 -11.72
C ILE A 124 11.17 -26.01 -11.94
N ASP A 125 10.62 -25.06 -12.70
CA ASP A 125 11.07 -23.68 -12.67
C ASP A 125 10.29 -22.96 -11.55
N VAL A 126 11.00 -22.67 -10.47
CA VAL A 126 10.46 -22.28 -9.16
C VAL A 126 9.83 -20.89 -9.16
N ASP A 127 10.08 -20.08 -10.19
CA ASP A 127 9.46 -18.77 -10.36
C ASP A 127 7.96 -18.84 -10.67
N PHE A 128 7.40 -20.01 -11.02
CA PHE A 128 6.00 -20.15 -11.44
C PHE A 128 5.30 -21.39 -10.84
N VAL A 129 5.28 -21.48 -9.51
CA VAL A 129 4.60 -22.56 -8.78
C VAL A 129 3.43 -22.00 -7.98
N PHE A 130 2.23 -22.55 -8.18
CA PHE A 130 1.05 -22.24 -7.37
C PHE A 130 0.62 -23.47 -6.58
N PRO A 131 1.22 -23.73 -5.39
CA PRO A 131 0.88 -24.89 -4.61
C PRO A 131 -0.32 -24.60 -3.72
N ILE A 132 -1.37 -25.39 -3.89
CA ILE A 132 -2.45 -25.47 -2.90
C ILE A 132 -2.11 -26.66 -2.01
N VAL A 133 -1.47 -26.39 -0.88
CA VAL A 133 -1.32 -27.38 0.20
C VAL A 133 -2.61 -27.34 1.02
N ASP A 134 -3.35 -28.44 1.02
CA ASP A 134 -4.55 -28.59 1.83
C ASP A 134 -4.16 -28.90 3.28
N PHE A 135 -4.39 -27.93 4.15
CA PHE A 135 -4.27 -28.07 5.60
C PHE A 135 -5.63 -28.48 6.16
N SER A 136 -5.83 -29.78 6.34
CA SER A 136 -7.10 -30.34 6.79
C SER A 136 -7.09 -30.65 8.29
N CYS A 137 -8.17 -30.24 8.96
CA CYS A 137 -8.48 -30.53 10.36
C CYS A 137 -9.79 -31.34 10.49
N ALA A 138 -9.99 -32.36 9.65
CA ALA A 138 -11.23 -33.13 9.63
C ALA A 138 -11.66 -33.56 11.07
N PRO A 139 -12.91 -33.28 11.49
CA PRO A 139 -14.06 -32.84 10.69
C PRO A 139 -14.22 -31.32 10.52
N VAL A 140 -13.32 -30.52 11.08
CA VAL A 140 -13.36 -29.05 11.04
C VAL A 140 -12.98 -28.57 9.64
N ARG A 141 -13.84 -27.76 9.05
CA ARG A 141 -13.55 -27.07 7.80
C ARG A 141 -12.66 -25.88 8.10
N SER A 142 -11.72 -25.63 7.20
CA SER A 142 -10.88 -24.44 7.21
C SER A 142 -10.99 -23.72 5.87
N HIS A 143 -11.01 -22.40 5.95
CA HIS A 143 -10.89 -21.51 4.82
C HIS A 143 -9.61 -20.71 5.00
N GLY A 144 -8.89 -20.41 3.93
CA GLY A 144 -7.59 -19.78 4.10
C GLY A 144 -7.03 -19.10 2.88
N THR A 145 -6.02 -18.28 3.13
CA THR A 145 -5.24 -17.60 2.12
C THR A 145 -3.83 -18.16 2.08
N TYR A 146 -3.28 -18.23 0.87
CA TYR A 146 -1.92 -18.69 0.63
C TYR A 146 -1.14 -17.56 -0.03
N THR A 147 -0.01 -17.21 0.56
CA THR A 147 0.80 -16.09 0.09
C THR A 147 2.23 -16.55 -0.17
N PHE A 148 2.77 -16.19 -1.32
CA PHE A 148 4.18 -16.36 -1.63
C PHE A 148 5.03 -15.48 -0.69
N LEU A 149 6.05 -16.08 -0.08
CA LEU A 149 6.96 -15.37 0.83
C LEU A 149 8.32 -15.12 0.16
N HIS A 150 8.93 -16.14 -0.42
CA HIS A 150 10.30 -16.04 -0.94
C HIS A 150 10.63 -17.17 -1.90
N HIS A 151 11.49 -16.88 -2.88
CA HIS A 151 12.14 -17.85 -3.75
C HIS A 151 13.67 -17.74 -3.58
N SER A 152 14.34 -18.86 -3.30
CA SER A 152 15.80 -18.91 -3.17
C SER A 152 16.48 -18.94 -4.52
N GLU A 153 17.40 -18.00 -4.79
CA GLU A 153 18.17 -17.97 -6.04
C GLU A 153 19.20 -19.11 -6.17
N THR A 154 19.53 -19.76 -5.06
CA THR A 154 20.63 -20.75 -4.99
C THR A 154 20.16 -22.18 -4.82
N ASP A 155 18.99 -22.36 -4.20
CA ASP A 155 18.31 -23.64 -4.02
C ASP A 155 16.94 -23.51 -4.68
N PRO A 156 16.48 -24.47 -5.50
CA PRO A 156 15.17 -24.42 -6.13
C PRO A 156 14.06 -24.66 -5.09
N LYS A 157 13.89 -23.68 -4.19
CA LYS A 157 13.04 -23.72 -3.00
C LYS A 157 12.19 -22.46 -2.97
N VAL A 158 10.88 -22.66 -2.86
CA VAL A 158 9.89 -21.59 -2.71
C VAL A 158 9.22 -21.73 -1.36
N THR A 159 9.07 -20.61 -0.66
CA THR A 159 8.46 -20.53 0.67
C THR A 159 7.15 -19.78 0.59
N TYR A 160 6.15 -20.30 1.29
CA TYR A 160 4.79 -19.79 1.34
C TYR A 160 4.33 -19.67 2.79
N ILE A 161 3.27 -18.89 2.94
CA ILE A 161 2.50 -18.72 4.14
C ILE A 161 1.10 -19.25 3.86
N ALA A 162 0.56 -20.09 4.76
CA ALA A 162 -0.85 -20.43 4.80
C ALA A 162 -1.47 -19.85 6.07
N PHE A 163 -2.46 -18.99 5.91
CA PHE A 163 -3.29 -18.49 7.00
C PHE A 163 -4.69 -19.11 6.87
N LEU A 164 -5.16 -19.76 7.93
CA LEU A 164 -6.37 -20.56 7.94
C LEU A 164 -7.29 -20.10 9.07
N GLN A 165 -8.58 -19.99 8.77
CA GLN A 165 -9.66 -19.78 9.70
C GLN A 165 -10.50 -21.05 9.77
N PHE A 166 -10.72 -21.58 10.97
CA PHE A 166 -11.58 -22.74 11.22
C PHE A 166 -13.04 -22.32 11.45
N ASP A 167 -13.98 -23.07 10.89
CA ASP A 167 -15.42 -22.83 11.07
C ASP A 167 -15.88 -23.29 12.48
N ALA A 168 -15.98 -22.36 13.44
CA ALA A 168 -16.59 -22.52 14.78
C ALA A 168 -15.82 -23.43 15.78
N PRO A 169 -16.06 -23.30 17.11
CA PRO A 169 -15.15 -23.77 18.18
C PRO A 169 -15.29 -25.27 18.49
N ALA A 170 -15.40 -26.12 17.47
CA ALA A 170 -15.27 -27.56 17.65
C ALA A 170 -13.88 -27.88 18.22
N GLU A 171 -13.79 -28.89 19.09
CA GLU A 171 -12.52 -29.43 19.56
C GLU A 171 -11.62 -29.70 18.36
N LEU A 172 -10.55 -28.91 18.23
CA LEU A 172 -9.57 -29.12 17.17
C LEU A 172 -8.99 -30.54 17.32
N PRO A 173 -8.78 -31.26 16.21
CA PRO A 173 -8.26 -32.62 16.26
C PRO A 173 -6.84 -32.66 16.84
N GLU A 174 -6.40 -33.82 17.34
CA GLU A 174 -5.05 -34.01 17.88
C GLU A 174 -3.92 -33.67 16.87
N LYS A 175 -4.23 -33.67 15.58
CA LYS A 175 -3.29 -33.33 14.51
C LYS A 175 -3.96 -32.54 13.38
N ILE A 176 -3.18 -31.64 12.79
CA ILE A 176 -3.48 -30.94 11.54
C ILE A 176 -2.73 -31.65 10.43
N THR A 177 -3.38 -31.97 9.32
CA THR A 177 -2.73 -32.67 8.21
C THR A 177 -2.47 -31.71 7.07
N ALA A 178 -1.21 -31.39 6.80
CA ALA A 178 -0.80 -30.70 5.59
C ALA A 178 -0.63 -31.73 4.48
N SER A 179 -1.42 -31.62 3.41
CA SER A 179 -1.41 -32.59 2.32
C SER A 179 -1.49 -31.95 0.94
N MET A 180 -0.83 -32.57 -0.03
CA MET A 180 -0.87 -32.18 -1.42
C MET A 180 -0.89 -33.46 -2.26
N SER A 181 -1.81 -33.55 -3.21
CA SER A 181 -1.94 -34.71 -4.11
C SER A 181 -1.43 -34.42 -5.52
N SER A 182 -1.31 -33.14 -5.86
CA SER A 182 -0.78 -32.65 -7.12
C SER A 182 -0.16 -31.28 -6.92
N LEU A 183 0.90 -31.00 -7.68
CA LEU A 183 1.54 -29.70 -7.75
C LEU A 183 1.39 -29.17 -9.18
N GLN A 184 0.70 -28.04 -9.31
CA GLN A 184 0.52 -27.36 -10.58
C GLN A 184 1.66 -26.35 -10.77
N VAL A 185 2.41 -26.54 -11.85
CA VAL A 185 3.40 -25.59 -12.35
C VAL A 185 2.70 -24.76 -13.40
N GLU A 186 2.59 -23.47 -13.13
CA GLU A 186 1.95 -22.53 -14.01
C GLU A 186 2.97 -21.89 -14.95
N HIS A 187 2.50 -21.32 -16.05
CA HIS A 187 3.29 -20.47 -16.92
C HIS A 187 2.46 -19.24 -17.24
N THR A 188 3.02 -18.07 -16.93
CA THR A 188 2.35 -16.79 -17.15
C THR A 188 2.99 -16.07 -18.32
N SER A 189 2.16 -15.65 -19.26
CA SER A 189 2.57 -14.86 -20.42
C SER A 189 1.86 -13.53 -20.43
N ASP A 190 2.59 -12.47 -20.79
CA ASP A 190 2.07 -11.12 -20.92
C ASP A 190 1.99 -10.70 -22.38
N LEU A 191 0.81 -10.21 -22.79
CA LEU A 191 0.55 -9.72 -24.14
C LEU A 191 0.09 -8.27 -24.09
N PHE A 192 0.81 -7.39 -24.79
CA PHE A 192 0.45 -5.98 -24.92
C PHE A 192 -0.43 -5.77 -26.14
N ILE A 193 -1.70 -5.40 -25.92
CA ILE A 193 -2.73 -5.36 -26.96
C ILE A 193 -3.18 -3.94 -27.35
N GLN A 194 -2.46 -2.88 -26.97
CA GLN A 194 -2.82 -1.51 -27.35
C GLN A 194 -2.93 -1.32 -28.88
N GLY A 195 -2.08 -1.97 -29.67
CA GLY A 195 -2.19 -1.94 -31.14
C GLY A 195 -3.46 -2.60 -31.68
N MET A 196 -4.08 -3.50 -30.90
CA MET A 196 -5.38 -4.08 -31.25
C MET A 196 -6.51 -3.08 -31.04
N LEU A 197 -6.41 -2.21 -30.02
CA LEU A 197 -7.37 -1.11 -29.85
C LEU A 197 -7.30 -0.14 -31.03
N GLU A 198 -6.11 0.23 -31.50
CA GLU A 198 -5.96 1.10 -32.68
C GLU A 198 -6.57 0.48 -33.94
N LYS A 199 -6.40 -0.84 -34.12
CA LYS A 199 -6.82 -1.55 -35.32
C LYS A 199 -8.30 -1.93 -35.32
N TYR A 200 -8.85 -2.31 -34.18
CA TYR A 200 -10.19 -2.90 -34.06
C TYR A 200 -11.15 -2.08 -33.20
N GLY A 201 -10.67 -1.05 -32.50
CA GLY A 201 -11.43 -0.24 -31.56
C GLY A 201 -12.62 0.51 -32.13
N SER A 202 -12.74 0.59 -33.46
CA SER A 202 -13.92 1.13 -34.14
C SER A 202 -15.13 0.20 -34.09
N ARG A 203 -14.99 -1.06 -33.66
CA ARG A 203 -16.11 -2.01 -33.47
C ARG A 203 -16.68 -1.84 -32.05
N SER A 204 -17.52 -0.83 -31.87
CA SER A 204 -18.06 -0.42 -30.57
C SER A 204 -19.53 -0.79 -30.39
N ASP A 205 -20.05 -1.76 -31.15
CA ASP A 205 -21.45 -2.17 -31.01
C ASP A 205 -21.64 -2.85 -29.67
N LEU A 206 -22.46 -2.23 -28.82
CA LEU A 206 -22.79 -2.70 -27.49
C LEU A 206 -24.14 -3.41 -27.49
N VAL A 207 -24.21 -4.55 -26.80
CA VAL A 207 -25.42 -5.35 -26.58
C VAL A 207 -25.73 -5.47 -25.09
N ASP A 208 -26.97 -5.86 -24.76
CA ASP A 208 -27.33 -6.19 -23.39
C ASP A 208 -26.50 -7.35 -22.85
N VAL A 209 -26.17 -7.27 -21.55
CA VAL A 209 -25.50 -8.36 -20.84
C VAL A 209 -26.35 -9.64 -20.99
N PRO A 210 -25.77 -10.72 -21.56
CA PRO A 210 -26.43 -12.01 -21.65
C PRO A 210 -26.59 -12.61 -20.25
N GLU A 211 -27.24 -13.77 -20.17
CA GLU A 211 -27.41 -14.43 -18.89
C GLU A 211 -26.06 -14.88 -18.33
N ILE A 212 -25.70 -14.36 -17.14
CA ILE A 212 -24.40 -14.62 -16.54
C ILE A 212 -24.38 -15.98 -15.83
N LEU A 213 -23.24 -16.68 -15.92
CA LEU A 213 -23.01 -17.94 -15.22
C LEU A 213 -22.32 -17.76 -13.87
N LYS A 214 -21.21 -17.00 -13.89
CA LYS A 214 -20.41 -16.75 -12.70
C LYS A 214 -20.97 -15.54 -11.98
N ARG A 215 -21.38 -15.74 -10.74
CA ARG A 215 -21.85 -14.65 -9.90
C ARG A 215 -20.71 -14.22 -8.99
N TYR A 216 -20.40 -12.93 -9.00
CA TYR A 216 -19.43 -12.34 -8.08
C TYR A 216 -20.14 -11.86 -6.82
N PRO A 217 -19.54 -12.02 -5.64
CA PRO A 217 -20.14 -11.52 -4.43
C PRO A 217 -20.19 -9.97 -4.46
N LYS A 218 -21.33 -9.39 -4.07
CA LYS A 218 -21.61 -7.96 -3.94
C LYS A 218 -21.04 -7.41 -2.64
N ASN A 219 -20.95 -8.27 -1.63
CA ASN A 219 -20.43 -7.99 -0.31
C ASN A 219 -19.25 -8.91 -0.01
N ASP A 220 -18.39 -8.52 0.91
CA ASP A 220 -17.29 -9.34 1.39
C ASP A 220 -17.73 -10.26 2.55
N ASP A 221 -19.05 -10.51 2.70
CA ASP A 221 -19.62 -11.39 3.72
C ASP A 221 -19.53 -12.86 3.26
N PRO A 222 -18.62 -13.68 3.83
CA PRO A 222 -18.46 -15.07 3.43
C PRO A 222 -19.60 -15.97 3.92
N GLU A 223 -20.34 -15.57 4.96
CA GLU A 223 -21.45 -16.34 5.53
C GLU A 223 -22.75 -16.13 4.73
N ASN A 224 -22.93 -14.93 4.17
CA ASN A 224 -24.06 -14.59 3.32
C ASN A 224 -23.63 -13.81 2.07
N PRO A 225 -22.93 -14.47 1.13
CA PRO A 225 -22.49 -13.81 -0.09
C PRO A 225 -23.70 -13.47 -0.96
N GLU A 226 -24.00 -12.19 -1.06
CA GLU A 226 -24.93 -11.70 -2.07
C GLU A 226 -24.22 -11.70 -3.41
N TYR A 227 -24.89 -12.12 -4.47
CA TYR A 227 -24.22 -12.34 -5.75
C TYR A 227 -24.78 -11.42 -6.82
N TYR A 228 -23.94 -10.77 -7.63
CA TYR A 228 -24.40 -10.03 -8.81
C TYR A 228 -25.17 -10.97 -9.74
N THR A 229 -26.36 -10.53 -10.13
CA THR A 229 -27.25 -11.19 -11.08
C THR A 229 -27.20 -10.49 -12.44
N THR A 230 -27.67 -11.18 -13.48
CA THR A 230 -27.87 -10.56 -14.81
C THR A 230 -28.70 -9.28 -14.71
N GLU A 231 -29.71 -9.27 -13.84
CA GLU A 231 -30.61 -8.13 -13.67
C GLU A 231 -29.93 -6.97 -12.95
N ASP A 232 -29.01 -7.23 -12.03
CA ASP A 232 -28.21 -6.17 -11.40
C ASP A 232 -27.37 -5.42 -12.45
N TYR A 233 -26.69 -6.14 -13.33
CA TYR A 233 -25.92 -5.53 -14.42
C TYR A 233 -26.81 -4.74 -15.40
N ARG A 234 -27.98 -5.29 -15.76
CA ARG A 234 -28.93 -4.60 -16.65
C ARG A 234 -29.51 -3.35 -16.01
N ASN A 235 -29.87 -3.39 -14.73
CA ASN A 235 -30.38 -2.25 -13.97
C ASN A 235 -29.30 -1.17 -13.78
N ALA A 236 -28.04 -1.57 -13.62
CA ALA A 236 -26.90 -0.66 -13.63
C ALA A 236 -26.58 -0.11 -15.03
N GLY A 237 -27.30 -0.52 -16.07
CA GLY A 237 -27.10 -0.09 -17.45
C GLY A 237 -25.80 -0.61 -18.08
N VAL A 238 -25.21 -1.67 -17.52
CA VAL A 238 -23.99 -2.29 -18.07
C VAL A 238 -24.31 -2.95 -19.41
N LYS A 239 -23.45 -2.69 -20.39
CA LYS A 239 -23.48 -3.29 -21.73
C LYS A 239 -22.14 -3.98 -22.01
N VAL A 240 -22.15 -4.91 -22.95
CA VAL A 240 -20.97 -5.67 -23.39
C VAL A 240 -20.81 -5.56 -24.90
N LEU A 241 -19.61 -5.81 -25.43
CA LEU A 241 -19.36 -5.86 -26.87
C LEU A 241 -20.17 -7.00 -27.53
N ASP A 242 -20.57 -6.80 -28.79
CA ASP A 242 -21.34 -7.79 -29.55
C ASP A 242 -20.58 -9.11 -29.76
N TYR A 243 -20.81 -10.06 -28.84
CA TYR A 243 -20.22 -11.40 -28.87
C TYR A 243 -20.84 -12.31 -29.95
N LYS A 244 -21.89 -11.88 -30.66
CA LYS A 244 -22.48 -12.66 -31.77
C LYS A 244 -21.71 -12.47 -33.08
N ASN A 245 -20.94 -11.40 -33.18
CA ASN A 245 -20.06 -11.10 -34.31
C ASN A 245 -18.61 -10.87 -33.81
N PRO A 246 -18.01 -11.85 -33.10
CA PRO A 246 -16.77 -11.63 -32.39
C PRO A 246 -15.59 -11.40 -33.35
N LEU A 247 -14.56 -10.72 -32.86
CA LEU A 247 -13.21 -10.85 -33.39
C LEU A 247 -12.71 -12.28 -33.17
N SER A 248 -11.76 -12.70 -34.00
CA SER A 248 -11.07 -13.99 -33.86
C SER A 248 -9.57 -13.77 -33.90
N VAL A 249 -9.09 -12.90 -33.00
CA VAL A 249 -7.65 -12.61 -32.88
C VAL A 249 -7.09 -13.54 -31.81
N ARG A 250 -6.26 -14.48 -32.25
CA ARG A 250 -5.64 -15.46 -31.35
C ARG A 250 -4.68 -14.79 -30.36
N LEU A 251 -4.96 -14.92 -29.07
CA LEU A 251 -4.06 -14.52 -27.99
C LEU A 251 -3.25 -15.71 -27.47
N HIS A 252 -3.91 -16.86 -27.36
CA HIS A 252 -3.31 -18.12 -26.91
C HIS A 252 -3.98 -19.30 -27.62
N LYS A 253 -3.40 -20.51 -27.57
CA LYS A 253 -3.98 -21.72 -28.21
C LYS A 253 -5.37 -22.10 -27.70
N ASN A 254 -5.85 -21.52 -26.61
CA ASN A 254 -7.22 -21.71 -26.11
C ASN A 254 -7.94 -20.38 -25.79
N LEU A 255 -7.39 -19.23 -26.21
CA LEU A 255 -7.95 -17.91 -25.94
C LEU A 255 -7.91 -17.02 -27.18
N GLU A 256 -9.01 -16.33 -27.45
CA GLU A 256 -9.09 -15.29 -28.46
C GLU A 256 -9.52 -13.96 -27.84
N LEU A 257 -9.03 -12.87 -28.42
CA LEU A 257 -9.64 -11.56 -28.25
C LEU A 257 -10.86 -11.50 -29.16
N SER A 258 -12.04 -11.50 -28.57
CA SER A 258 -13.33 -11.43 -29.27
C SER A 258 -13.87 -10.01 -29.41
N GLY A 259 -13.32 -9.06 -28.65
CA GLY A 259 -13.70 -7.65 -28.78
C GLY A 259 -12.70 -6.73 -28.09
N ILE A 260 -12.47 -5.55 -28.67
CA ILE A 260 -11.80 -4.44 -28.00
C ILE A 260 -12.31 -3.13 -28.56
N ALA A 261 -12.79 -2.22 -27.70
CA ALA A 261 -13.26 -0.91 -28.12
C ALA A 261 -13.35 0.07 -26.96
N VAL A 262 -13.36 1.37 -27.29
CA VAL A 262 -13.83 2.42 -26.39
C VAL A 262 -15.27 2.72 -26.75
N ALA A 263 -16.19 2.42 -25.85
CA ALA A 263 -17.63 2.65 -25.99
C ALA A 263 -18.15 3.18 -24.65
N ASP A 264 -19.29 3.87 -24.59
CA ASP A 264 -19.93 4.36 -23.35
C ASP A 264 -19.03 5.12 -22.32
N GLY A 265 -17.86 5.64 -22.75
CA GLY A 265 -16.87 6.27 -21.87
C GLY A 265 -15.96 5.27 -21.14
N LYS A 266 -15.95 4.00 -21.56
CA LYS A 266 -15.17 2.89 -20.99
C LYS A 266 -14.39 2.16 -22.08
N LEU A 267 -13.31 1.51 -21.65
CA LEU A 267 -12.58 0.53 -22.44
C LEU A 267 -13.17 -0.84 -22.17
N HIS A 268 -13.63 -1.49 -23.22
CA HIS A 268 -14.10 -2.86 -23.20
C HIS A 268 -13.02 -3.76 -23.82
N VAL A 269 -12.65 -4.83 -23.13
CA VAL A 269 -11.78 -5.90 -23.63
C VAL A 269 -12.47 -7.23 -23.40
N GLN A 270 -12.91 -7.87 -24.49
CA GLN A 270 -13.65 -9.12 -24.46
C GLN A 270 -12.77 -10.26 -24.95
N VAL A 271 -12.69 -11.33 -24.17
CA VAL A 271 -12.00 -12.57 -24.51
C VAL A 271 -12.99 -13.72 -24.63
N HIS A 272 -12.67 -14.67 -25.52
CA HIS A 272 -13.43 -15.88 -25.80
C HIS A 272 -12.55 -17.12 -25.60
N TYR A 273 -13.02 -18.03 -24.78
CA TYR A 273 -12.36 -19.30 -24.49
C TYR A 273 -12.78 -20.34 -25.54
N LEU A 274 -11.85 -20.73 -26.44
CA LEU A 274 -12.21 -21.45 -27.67
C LEU A 274 -12.68 -22.90 -27.51
N GLU A 275 -12.16 -23.64 -26.52
CA GLU A 275 -12.53 -25.04 -26.24
C GLU A 275 -11.71 -25.56 -25.04
N ASN A 276 -12.30 -26.40 -24.18
CA ASN A 276 -11.71 -27.26 -23.12
C ASN A 276 -10.75 -26.68 -22.06
N ALA A 277 -10.15 -25.50 -22.25
CA ALA A 277 -9.16 -24.95 -21.32
C ALA A 277 -9.72 -24.70 -19.91
N HIS A 278 -11.04 -24.57 -19.79
CA HIS A 278 -11.73 -24.49 -18.52
C HIS A 278 -12.48 -25.79 -18.17
N ARG A 279 -13.00 -26.55 -19.15
CA ARG A 279 -13.87 -27.73 -18.89
C ARG A 279 -13.19 -28.90 -18.15
N SER A 280 -11.86 -28.92 -18.12
CA SER A 280 -11.07 -29.90 -17.37
C SER A 280 -10.56 -29.38 -16.04
N TRP A 281 -11.10 -28.30 -15.47
CA TRP A 281 -10.69 -27.84 -14.14
C TRP A 281 -10.89 -28.99 -13.12
N PRO A 282 -9.84 -29.47 -12.42
CA PRO A 282 -8.46 -28.97 -12.38
C PRO A 282 -7.36 -29.83 -13.08
N THR A 283 -7.65 -30.81 -13.94
CA THR A 283 -6.71 -31.91 -14.29
C THR A 283 -6.16 -31.98 -15.72
N ALA A 284 -6.43 -31.04 -16.65
CA ALA A 284 -5.75 -31.09 -17.97
C ALA A 284 -4.58 -30.12 -18.07
N LEU A 285 -3.40 -30.68 -18.38
CA LEU A 285 -2.22 -29.94 -18.82
C LEU A 285 -2.57 -28.95 -19.95
N HIS A 286 -2.03 -27.73 -19.84
CA HIS A 286 -2.26 -26.58 -20.70
C HIS A 286 -3.68 -25.98 -20.71
N SER A 287 -4.45 -26.25 -19.67
CA SER A 287 -5.63 -25.45 -19.34
C SER A 287 -5.21 -24.04 -18.96
N ILE A 288 -6.03 -23.06 -19.31
CA ILE A 288 -5.84 -21.67 -18.85
C ILE A 288 -6.37 -21.63 -17.42
N SER A 289 -5.50 -21.33 -16.46
CA SER A 289 -5.91 -21.21 -15.05
C SER A 289 -6.55 -19.85 -14.80
N SER A 290 -6.01 -18.79 -15.40
CA SER A 290 -6.58 -17.45 -15.31
C SER A 290 -6.21 -16.54 -16.48
N VAL A 291 -7.07 -15.55 -16.73
CA VAL A 291 -6.82 -14.43 -17.64
C VAL A 291 -7.08 -13.14 -16.89
N TRP A 292 -6.12 -12.22 -16.92
CA TRP A 292 -6.25 -10.89 -16.35
C TRP A 292 -6.01 -9.84 -17.41
N VAL A 293 -6.80 -8.78 -17.40
CA VAL A 293 -6.57 -7.60 -18.24
C VAL A 293 -6.23 -6.43 -17.33
N ASN A 294 -5.11 -5.79 -17.62
CA ASN A 294 -4.64 -4.59 -16.95
C ASN A 294 -4.64 -3.44 -17.95
N CYS A 295 -5.26 -2.33 -17.57
CA CYS A 295 -5.27 -1.11 -18.38
C CYS A 295 -4.69 0.05 -17.57
N GLY A 296 -3.83 0.83 -18.18
CA GLY A 296 -3.21 1.99 -17.55
C GLY A 296 -2.86 3.08 -18.56
N PHE A 297 -2.42 4.22 -18.06
CA PHE A 297 -1.87 5.30 -18.88
C PHE A 297 -0.43 5.58 -18.46
N ASN A 298 0.46 5.71 -19.43
CA ASN A 298 1.87 6.08 -19.21
C ASN A 298 2.63 5.17 -18.23
N GLY A 299 2.26 3.88 -18.15
CA GLY A 299 2.87 2.90 -17.25
C GLY A 299 2.21 2.78 -15.86
N ASN A 300 1.29 3.69 -15.52
CA ASN A 300 0.46 3.56 -14.33
C ASN A 300 -0.76 2.70 -14.65
N TYR A 301 -0.75 1.45 -14.21
CA TYR A 301 -1.92 0.58 -14.30
C TYR A 301 -3.01 1.13 -13.38
N MET A 302 -4.23 1.30 -13.92
CA MET A 302 -5.42 1.35 -13.07
C MET A 302 -5.50 0.02 -12.33
N ASP A 303 -6.12 0.03 -11.14
CA ASP A 303 -6.34 -1.15 -10.30
C ASP A 303 -6.56 -2.40 -11.17
N TRP A 304 -5.85 -3.48 -10.84
CA TRP A 304 -5.91 -4.74 -11.59
C TRP A 304 -7.36 -4.99 -11.90
N GLY A 305 -7.70 -5.38 -13.14
CA GLY A 305 -9.08 -5.65 -13.53
C GLY A 305 -9.70 -6.62 -12.55
N SER A 306 -10.25 -6.07 -11.47
CA SER A 306 -10.68 -6.85 -10.35
C SER A 306 -11.91 -7.54 -10.89
N TRP A 307 -12.18 -8.76 -10.45
CA TRP A 307 -13.47 -9.42 -10.63
C TRP A 307 -14.70 -8.46 -10.65
N LYS A 308 -14.69 -7.37 -9.87
CA LYS A 308 -15.73 -6.33 -9.82
C LYS A 308 -15.91 -5.56 -11.16
N ASN A 309 -14.90 -5.50 -12.02
CA ASN A 309 -14.88 -4.84 -13.32
C ASN A 309 -14.96 -5.84 -14.51
N SER A 310 -15.42 -7.07 -14.27
CA SER A 310 -15.59 -8.06 -15.32
C SER A 310 -16.99 -8.67 -15.34
N VAL A 311 -17.47 -9.02 -16.53
CA VAL A 311 -18.73 -9.76 -16.74
C VAL A 311 -18.38 -11.05 -17.47
N SER A 312 -18.95 -12.18 -17.04
CA SER A 312 -18.67 -13.48 -17.65
C SER A 312 -19.94 -14.30 -17.89
N TRP A 313 -20.04 -14.93 -19.05
CA TRP A 313 -21.22 -15.71 -19.47
C TRP A 313 -20.83 -16.87 -20.37
N ALA A 314 -21.70 -17.88 -20.45
CA ALA A 314 -21.65 -18.86 -21.53
C ALA A 314 -22.82 -18.65 -22.50
N VAL A 315 -22.60 -19.08 -23.72
CA VAL A 315 -23.60 -19.12 -24.78
C VAL A 315 -24.54 -20.32 -24.57
N ASP A 316 -24.07 -21.39 -23.93
CA ASP A 316 -24.87 -22.54 -23.51
C ASP A 316 -25.06 -22.62 -21.97
N ARG A 317 -26.32 -22.73 -21.54
CA ARG A 317 -26.71 -22.70 -20.11
C ARG A 317 -26.26 -23.92 -19.28
N ASN A 318 -25.55 -24.88 -19.88
CA ASN A 318 -25.19 -26.13 -19.21
C ASN A 318 -23.75 -26.14 -18.68
N GLU A 319 -23.04 -25.01 -18.75
CA GLU A 319 -21.62 -24.94 -18.39
C GLU A 319 -21.42 -24.23 -17.05
N TYR A 320 -20.51 -24.76 -16.24
CA TYR A 320 -20.11 -24.12 -14.98
C TYR A 320 -19.10 -22.98 -15.20
N LEU A 321 -18.62 -22.81 -16.43
CA LEU A 321 -17.52 -21.93 -16.79
C LEU A 321 -17.91 -21.04 -17.97
N PRO A 322 -17.43 -19.79 -18.02
CA PRO A 322 -17.84 -18.86 -19.06
C PRO A 322 -17.13 -19.13 -20.39
N ASP A 323 -17.88 -19.03 -21.50
CA ASP A 323 -17.30 -18.96 -22.84
C ASP A 323 -16.65 -17.59 -23.09
N TYR A 324 -17.26 -16.54 -22.53
CA TYR A 324 -16.84 -15.15 -22.71
C TYR A 324 -16.60 -14.47 -21.38
N GLN A 325 -15.58 -13.63 -21.36
CA GLN A 325 -15.33 -12.69 -20.27
C GLN A 325 -14.99 -11.33 -20.85
N GLU A 326 -15.64 -10.28 -20.34
CA GLU A 326 -15.38 -8.91 -20.73
C GLU A 326 -14.92 -8.10 -19.53
N PHE A 327 -13.78 -7.42 -19.71
CA PHE A 327 -13.21 -6.50 -18.75
C PHE A 327 -13.56 -5.07 -19.17
N ILE A 328 -14.14 -4.31 -18.26
CA ILE A 328 -14.71 -2.98 -18.53
C ILE A 328 -14.05 -1.97 -17.60
N PHE A 329 -13.30 -1.03 -18.18
CA PHE A 329 -12.53 -0.03 -17.42
C PHE A 329 -13.02 1.38 -17.73
N PRO A 330 -13.07 2.30 -16.75
CA PRO A 330 -13.24 3.72 -17.04
C PRO A 330 -12.20 4.20 -18.07
N TRP A 331 -12.62 4.96 -19.07
CA TRP A 331 -11.72 5.45 -20.12
C TRP A 331 -11.80 6.97 -20.24
N ASN A 332 -10.84 7.65 -19.61
CA ASN A 332 -10.74 9.10 -19.61
C ASN A 332 -9.28 9.56 -19.85
N PRO A 333 -8.69 9.25 -21.02
CA PRO A 333 -7.34 9.68 -21.35
C PRO A 333 -7.27 11.21 -21.45
N LYS A 334 -6.23 11.80 -20.87
CA LYS A 334 -5.85 13.20 -21.09
C LYS A 334 -5.05 13.32 -22.40
N GLU A 335 -4.97 14.53 -22.93
CA GLU A 335 -4.13 14.82 -24.09
C GLU A 335 -2.68 14.42 -23.80
N GLY A 336 -2.11 13.56 -24.65
CA GLY A 336 -0.75 13.02 -24.48
C GLY A 336 -0.68 11.65 -23.79
N ASP A 337 -1.76 11.17 -23.20
CA ASP A 337 -1.78 9.85 -22.55
C ASP A 337 -1.58 8.71 -23.55
N ARG A 338 -0.72 7.76 -23.17
CA ARG A 338 -0.49 6.53 -23.94
C ARG A 338 -1.07 5.34 -23.18
N PRO A 339 -2.13 4.70 -23.70
CA PRO A 339 -2.69 3.55 -23.03
C PRO A 339 -1.74 2.36 -23.08
N VAL A 340 -1.64 1.66 -21.96
CA VAL A 340 -0.96 0.37 -21.84
C VAL A 340 -2.04 -0.65 -21.49
N ILE A 341 -2.33 -1.55 -22.42
CA ILE A 341 -3.32 -2.61 -22.24
C ILE A 341 -2.57 -3.93 -22.28
N ARG A 342 -2.52 -4.64 -21.16
CA ARG A 342 -1.80 -5.88 -20.95
C ARG A 342 -2.81 -6.99 -20.64
N VAL A 343 -2.76 -8.08 -21.41
CA VAL A 343 -3.46 -9.33 -21.10
C VAL A 343 -2.44 -10.30 -20.54
N GLN A 344 -2.62 -10.69 -19.28
CA GLN A 344 -1.83 -11.73 -18.63
C GLN A 344 -2.61 -13.05 -18.73
N ILE A 345 -1.96 -14.07 -19.26
CA ILE A 345 -2.54 -15.40 -19.45
C ILE A 345 -1.70 -16.38 -18.65
N THR A 346 -2.32 -17.05 -17.69
CA THR A 346 -1.69 -18.11 -16.91
C THR A 346 -2.24 -19.46 -17.35
N GLU A 347 -1.36 -20.39 -17.71
CA GLU A 347 -1.71 -21.78 -18.05
C GLU A 347 -1.03 -22.79 -17.12
N ILE A 348 -1.67 -23.94 -16.88
CA ILE A 348 -1.03 -25.07 -16.18
C ILE A 348 -0.04 -25.71 -17.15
N ALA A 349 1.25 -25.39 -17.03
CA ALA A 349 2.29 -25.91 -17.90
C ALA A 349 2.58 -27.40 -17.62
N LYS A 350 2.56 -27.78 -16.34
CA LYS A 350 2.87 -29.12 -15.85
C LYS A 350 2.11 -29.41 -14.57
N GLU A 351 1.74 -30.67 -14.37
CA GLU A 351 1.16 -31.16 -13.13
C GLU A 351 2.00 -32.34 -12.65
N ILE A 352 2.42 -32.30 -11.38
CA ILE A 352 3.20 -33.34 -10.73
C ILE A 352 2.32 -33.98 -9.67
N PHE A 353 1.84 -35.18 -9.93
CA PHE A 353 1.09 -35.95 -8.94
C PHE A 353 2.03 -36.44 -7.84
N GLY A 354 1.51 -36.61 -6.63
CA GLY A 354 2.24 -37.16 -5.50
C GLY A 354 1.33 -37.39 -4.31
N ASN A 355 1.92 -37.80 -3.19
CA ASN A 355 1.27 -38.08 -1.93
C ASN A 355 2.06 -37.43 -0.80
N TRP A 356 2.21 -36.10 -0.88
CA TRP A 356 2.81 -35.33 0.20
C TRP A 356 1.80 -35.25 1.34
N ASN A 357 2.16 -35.82 2.49
CA ASN A 357 1.31 -35.82 3.68
C ASN A 357 2.18 -35.65 4.93
N ILE A 358 1.91 -34.61 5.71
CA ILE A 358 2.60 -34.29 6.96
C ILE A 358 1.55 -34.12 8.04
N GLY A 359 1.63 -34.94 9.09
CA GLY A 359 0.84 -34.77 10.31
C GLY A 359 1.57 -33.82 11.26
N ILE A 360 0.93 -32.71 11.60
CA ILE A 360 1.40 -31.70 12.55
C ILE A 360 0.65 -31.92 13.86
N PRO A 361 1.30 -32.37 14.94
CA PRO A 361 0.63 -32.51 16.23
C PRO A 361 0.11 -31.14 16.71
N LEU A 362 -1.17 -31.05 17.06
CA LEU A 362 -1.77 -29.79 17.50
C LEU A 362 -1.08 -29.27 18.77
N ALA A 363 -0.68 -30.19 19.65
CA ALA A 363 0.04 -29.87 20.89
C ALA A 363 1.38 -29.15 20.65
N ASP A 364 1.98 -29.30 19.47
CA ASP A 364 3.24 -28.63 19.15
C ASP A 364 3.01 -27.17 18.74
N VAL A 365 1.87 -26.85 18.14
CA VAL A 365 1.56 -25.52 17.56
C VAL A 365 0.55 -24.69 18.35
N TRP A 366 -0.13 -25.29 19.33
CA TRP A 366 -1.18 -24.64 20.12
C TRP A 366 -0.62 -23.89 21.33
N LYS A 367 -0.93 -22.59 21.46
CA LYS A 367 -0.49 -21.74 22.59
C LYS A 367 -1.62 -21.22 23.50
N GLY A 368 -2.82 -21.81 23.47
CA GLY A 368 -3.89 -21.41 24.38
C GLY A 368 -3.60 -21.82 25.84
N SER A 369 -3.41 -20.85 26.75
CA SER A 369 -3.14 -21.07 28.18
C SER A 369 -4.38 -21.26 29.05
N VAL A 370 -5.56 -21.47 28.46
CA VAL A 370 -6.81 -21.51 29.22
C VAL A 370 -7.69 -22.60 28.62
N THR A 371 -7.94 -23.66 29.38
CA THR A 371 -9.12 -24.49 29.08
C THR A 371 -10.35 -23.60 29.25
N PRO A 372 -11.42 -23.71 28.43
CA PRO A 372 -12.61 -22.85 28.51
C PRO A 372 -13.25 -22.73 29.92
N ALA A 373 -12.89 -23.60 30.86
CA ALA A 373 -13.31 -23.58 32.26
C ALA A 373 -12.60 -22.54 33.16
N GLU A 374 -11.39 -22.08 32.80
CA GLU A 374 -10.57 -21.21 33.67
C GLU A 374 -10.73 -19.71 33.36
N ALA A 375 -11.21 -19.35 32.17
CA ALA A 375 -11.51 -17.97 31.77
C ALA A 375 -12.60 -17.30 32.63
N ALA A 376 -13.50 -18.10 33.23
CA ALA A 376 -14.62 -17.59 34.05
C ALA A 376 -14.21 -17.16 35.47
N ALA A 377 -13.01 -17.49 35.95
CA ALA A 377 -12.62 -17.29 37.34
C ALA A 377 -11.68 -16.09 37.58
N SER A 378 -11.02 -15.56 36.54
CA SER A 378 -9.97 -14.54 36.70
C SER A 378 -10.48 -13.08 36.63
N ALA A 379 -11.73 -12.84 36.24
CA ALA A 379 -12.27 -11.49 36.02
C ALA A 379 -12.67 -10.71 37.30
N ALA A 380 -12.34 -11.20 38.51
CA ALA A 380 -12.94 -10.69 39.75
C ALA A 380 -11.97 -10.03 40.76
N LYS A 381 -10.73 -9.66 40.40
CA LYS A 381 -9.82 -9.11 41.43
C LYS A 381 -8.69 -8.20 40.96
N ALA A 382 -9.02 -6.95 40.64
CA ALA A 382 -8.12 -5.81 40.87
C ALA A 382 -8.96 -4.54 41.02
N ALA A 383 -8.79 -3.82 42.13
CA ALA A 383 -9.35 -2.48 42.31
C ALA A 383 -8.18 -1.48 42.20
N PRO A 384 -8.30 -0.38 41.42
CA PRO A 384 -7.22 0.58 41.26
C PRO A 384 -7.06 1.48 42.49
N ALA A 385 -5.81 1.90 42.72
CA ALA A 385 -5.45 2.92 43.70
C ALA A 385 -5.99 4.29 43.29
N ALA A 386 -6.19 5.18 44.26
CA ALA A 386 -6.80 6.49 44.06
C ALA A 386 -6.02 7.36 43.05
N ASP A 387 -6.72 7.85 42.04
CA ASP A 387 -6.18 8.68 40.96
C ASP A 387 -5.59 10.00 41.47
N PRO A 388 -4.48 10.48 40.87
CA PRO A 388 -4.02 11.85 41.04
C PRO A 388 -5.10 12.84 40.58
N ALA A 389 -5.06 14.07 41.12
CA ALA A 389 -6.03 15.11 40.77
C ALA A 389 -6.10 15.31 39.24
N PRO A 390 -7.30 15.37 38.64
CA PRO A 390 -7.46 15.40 37.19
C PRO A 390 -6.79 16.62 36.58
N TYR A 391 -5.92 16.40 35.59
CA TYR A 391 -5.34 17.45 34.77
C TYR A 391 -6.44 18.19 34.00
N ASP A 392 -6.49 19.52 34.12
CA ASP A 392 -7.47 20.37 33.44
C ASP A 392 -7.07 20.59 31.98
N TRP A 393 -7.41 19.62 31.13
CA TRP A 393 -7.13 19.65 29.69
C TRP A 393 -7.97 20.67 28.91
N GLN A 394 -9.00 21.27 29.51
CA GLN A 394 -9.93 22.16 28.79
C GLN A 394 -9.27 23.47 28.37
N ASP A 395 -8.43 24.07 29.22
CA ASP A 395 -7.75 25.32 28.90
C ASP A 395 -6.71 25.15 27.78
N GLU A 396 -5.95 24.04 27.79
CA GLU A 396 -5.00 23.74 26.72
C GLU A 396 -5.72 23.39 25.42
N LEU A 397 -6.83 22.63 25.48
CA LEU A 397 -7.69 22.36 24.32
C LEU A 397 -8.23 23.66 23.70
N LYS A 398 -8.76 24.58 24.52
CA LYS A 398 -9.21 25.92 24.07
C LYS A 398 -8.07 26.69 23.42
N ALA A 399 -6.87 26.65 24.00
CA ALA A 399 -5.71 27.34 23.46
C ALA A 399 -5.29 26.80 22.08
N ARG A 400 -5.36 25.48 21.87
CA ARG A 400 -5.04 24.78 20.61
C ARG A 400 -6.07 25.05 19.53
N LEU A 401 -7.36 25.05 19.88
CA LEU A 401 -8.45 25.28 18.94
C LEU A 401 -8.67 26.76 18.56
N ARG A 402 -7.85 27.71 19.03
CA ARG A 402 -8.06 29.15 18.74
C ARG A 402 -8.12 29.48 17.25
N GLY A 403 -7.33 28.79 16.43
CA GLY A 403 -7.29 28.94 14.97
C GLY A 403 -8.34 28.14 14.22
N GLU A 404 -9.04 27.23 14.91
CA GLU A 404 -10.04 26.36 14.28
C GLU A 404 -11.37 27.10 14.03
N PRO A 405 -12.16 26.63 13.07
CA PRO A 405 -13.51 27.15 12.78
C PRO A 405 -14.43 27.15 14.01
N ALA A 406 -15.38 28.09 14.04
CA ALA A 406 -16.24 28.34 15.20
C ALA A 406 -17.05 27.09 15.60
N GLU A 407 -17.51 26.32 14.62
CA GLU A 407 -18.25 25.08 14.81
C GLU A 407 -17.48 23.98 15.57
N ILE A 408 -16.14 23.98 15.52
CA ILE A 408 -15.29 23.08 16.32
C ILE A 408 -15.03 23.69 17.70
N ARG A 409 -14.73 25.00 17.76
CA ARG A 409 -14.47 25.70 19.03
C ARG A 409 -15.67 25.64 19.98
N ASP A 410 -16.87 25.77 19.44
CA ASP A 410 -18.13 25.74 20.21
C ASP A 410 -18.44 24.34 20.77
N LEU A 411 -17.81 23.27 20.25
CA LEU A 411 -17.96 21.92 20.81
C LEU A 411 -17.23 21.73 22.14
N VAL A 412 -16.18 22.53 22.43
CA VAL A 412 -15.38 22.37 23.66
C VAL A 412 -16.24 22.54 24.91
N ASP A 413 -17.09 23.57 24.94
CA ASP A 413 -17.99 23.84 26.07
C ASP A 413 -19.20 22.89 26.11
N LYS A 414 -19.31 21.98 25.13
CA LYS A 414 -20.40 21.00 24.99
C LYS A 414 -19.91 19.55 25.13
N LEU A 415 -18.62 19.33 25.42
CA LEU A 415 -18.05 18.00 25.62
C LEU A 415 -18.79 17.26 26.74
N VAL A 416 -19.33 16.10 26.41
CA VAL A 416 -19.98 15.21 27.37
C VAL A 416 -18.90 14.31 27.98
N PRO A 417 -18.75 14.25 29.31
CA PRO A 417 -17.83 13.33 29.96
C PRO A 417 -18.21 11.86 29.67
N LEU A 418 -17.21 11.06 29.33
CA LEU A 418 -17.30 9.65 29.00
C LEU A 418 -16.25 8.88 29.79
N HIS A 419 -16.46 7.57 29.92
CA HIS A 419 -15.51 6.63 30.54
C HIS A 419 -15.49 5.31 29.78
N SER A 420 -15.40 5.38 28.45
CA SER A 420 -15.29 4.18 27.62
C SER A 420 -13.82 3.78 27.55
N VAL A 421 -13.50 2.63 28.14
CA VAL A 421 -12.12 2.15 28.33
C VAL A 421 -11.91 0.87 27.53
N CYS A 422 -10.77 0.79 26.84
CA CYS A 422 -10.28 -0.39 26.15
C CYS A 422 -8.83 -0.64 26.59
N GLU A 423 -8.55 -1.83 27.11
CA GLU A 423 -7.18 -2.24 27.47
C GLU A 423 -6.73 -3.35 26.52
N ARG A 424 -5.67 -3.10 25.75
CA ARG A 424 -5.05 -4.06 24.83
C ARG A 424 -3.55 -3.82 24.78
N GLU A 425 -2.78 -4.90 24.66
CA GLU A 425 -1.30 -4.86 24.64
C GLU A 425 -0.68 -4.14 25.84
N GLY A 426 -1.33 -4.20 27.02
CA GLY A 426 -0.89 -3.49 28.21
C GLY A 426 -0.96 -1.96 28.09
N ILE A 427 -1.70 -1.44 27.09
CA ILE A 427 -2.00 -0.02 26.95
C ILE A 427 -3.49 0.18 27.22
N ARG A 428 -3.79 1.13 28.10
CA ARG A 428 -5.14 1.56 28.43
C ARG A 428 -5.53 2.76 27.57
N PHE A 429 -6.49 2.58 26.69
CA PHE A 429 -7.12 3.62 25.88
C PHE A 429 -8.45 4.02 26.51
N GLU A 430 -8.64 5.30 26.78
CA GLU A 430 -9.85 5.83 27.42
C GLU A 430 -10.40 7.01 26.61
N LEU A 431 -11.64 6.90 26.14
CA LEU A 431 -12.40 8.02 25.61
C LEU A 431 -12.97 8.83 26.80
N ILE A 432 -12.38 10.00 27.03
CA ILE A 432 -12.64 10.88 28.18
C ILE A 432 -13.86 11.75 27.94
N SER A 433 -14.02 12.30 26.74
CA SER A 433 -15.19 13.09 26.40
C SER A 433 -15.39 13.19 24.90
N ALA A 434 -16.63 13.40 24.46
CA ALA A 434 -16.92 13.68 23.06
C ALA A 434 -18.14 14.61 22.91
N ALA A 435 -18.22 15.30 21.78
CA ALA A 435 -19.38 16.06 21.36
C ALA A 435 -19.47 16.07 19.83
N ILE A 436 -20.69 15.88 19.31
CA ILE A 436 -20.99 15.86 17.87
C ILE A 436 -22.19 16.77 17.61
N ASN A 437 -22.11 17.57 16.54
CA ASN A 437 -23.23 18.33 15.99
C ASN A 437 -23.42 17.99 14.51
N GLU A 438 -24.33 18.65 13.80
CA GLU A 438 -24.65 18.38 12.39
C GLU A 438 -23.46 18.48 11.41
N THR A 439 -22.38 19.17 11.78
CA THR A 439 -21.29 19.56 10.88
C THR A 439 -19.90 19.17 11.35
N ALA A 440 -19.73 18.81 12.63
CA ALA A 440 -18.42 18.54 13.21
C ALA A 440 -18.53 17.63 14.44
N GLY A 441 -17.41 16.99 14.77
CA GLY A 441 -17.24 16.28 16.04
C GLY A 441 -15.88 16.55 16.66
N LEU A 442 -15.83 16.41 17.98
CA LEU A 442 -14.65 16.59 18.81
C LEU A 442 -14.61 15.47 19.85
N ALA A 443 -13.49 14.78 19.97
CA ALA A 443 -13.27 13.74 20.97
C ALA A 443 -11.94 13.97 21.70
N VAL A 444 -11.95 13.78 23.02
CA VAL A 444 -10.80 13.82 23.91
C VAL A 444 -10.59 12.43 24.48
N TYR A 445 -9.38 11.90 24.36
CA TYR A 445 -9.06 10.54 24.78
C TYR A 445 -7.65 10.50 25.37
N SER A 446 -7.34 9.44 26.09
CA SER A 446 -6.01 9.19 26.63
C SER A 446 -5.53 7.79 26.34
N MET A 447 -4.20 7.65 26.33
CA MET A 447 -3.50 6.38 26.25
C MET A 447 -2.51 6.32 27.41
N GLU A 448 -2.53 5.24 28.15
CA GLU A 448 -1.72 5.03 29.36
C GLU A 448 -0.98 3.69 29.25
N ASP A 449 0.32 3.70 29.54
CA ASP A 449 1.17 2.49 29.59
C ASP A 449 1.56 2.20 31.05
N PRO A 450 0.67 1.61 31.86
CA PRO A 450 0.87 1.50 33.31
C PRO A 450 2.07 0.64 33.71
N GLU A 451 2.51 -0.26 32.83
CA GLU A 451 3.60 -1.21 33.10
C GLU A 451 4.87 -0.93 32.27
N GLY A 452 4.84 0.07 31.39
CA GLY A 452 5.87 0.29 30.39
C GLY A 452 6.29 1.75 30.22
N SER A 453 7.11 1.98 29.21
CA SER A 453 7.62 3.30 28.83
C SER A 453 7.40 3.58 27.33
N ARG A 454 6.39 2.94 26.73
CA ARG A 454 6.10 3.05 25.29
C ARG A 454 5.39 4.37 24.98
N ILE A 455 4.64 4.91 25.93
CA ILE A 455 3.97 6.20 25.80
C ILE A 455 4.83 7.31 26.39
N ASN A 456 5.09 8.35 25.59
CA ASN A 456 5.82 9.55 25.97
C ASN A 456 5.18 10.82 25.38
N ASP A 457 5.78 11.98 25.64
CA ASP A 457 5.35 13.30 25.13
C ASP A 457 5.45 13.45 23.61
N LEU A 458 6.02 12.46 22.93
CA LEU A 458 6.19 12.39 21.49
C LEU A 458 5.38 11.25 20.86
N SER A 459 4.61 10.51 21.66
CA SER A 459 3.65 9.53 21.16
C SER A 459 2.55 10.22 20.36
N TYR A 460 2.25 9.68 19.17
CA TYR A 460 1.25 10.23 18.28
C TYR A 460 0.35 9.10 17.76
N PRO A 461 -0.87 8.95 18.31
CA PRO A 461 -1.77 7.90 17.89
C PRO A 461 -2.28 8.20 16.50
N ILE A 462 -2.35 7.17 15.64
CA ILE A 462 -3.18 7.25 14.46
C ILE A 462 -4.55 6.75 14.88
N VAL A 463 -5.52 7.67 14.84
CA VAL A 463 -6.89 7.40 15.25
C VAL A 463 -7.78 7.59 14.04
N ASN A 464 -8.61 6.60 13.80
CA ASN A 464 -9.71 6.61 12.85
C ASN A 464 -11.00 6.82 13.63
N VAL A 465 -11.64 7.94 13.39
CA VAL A 465 -13.06 8.10 13.69
C VAL A 465 -13.84 7.32 12.64
N LEU A 466 -14.35 6.13 12.99
CA LEU A 466 -15.32 5.41 12.17
C LEU A 466 -16.70 6.05 12.36
N SER A 467 -16.86 7.20 11.73
CA SER A 467 -18.14 7.80 11.36
C SER A 467 -18.19 7.76 9.83
N PRO A 468 -19.36 7.75 9.15
CA PRO A 468 -19.43 7.68 7.67
C PRO A 468 -18.95 8.95 6.95
N ILE A 469 -17.89 9.58 7.47
CA ILE A 469 -17.34 10.86 7.09
C ILE A 469 -15.82 10.68 7.04
N ASP A 470 -15.32 10.56 5.81
CA ASP A 470 -13.93 10.21 5.51
C ASP A 470 -13.05 11.45 5.24
N ASP A 471 -13.54 12.64 5.57
CA ASP A 471 -12.86 13.89 5.18
C ASP A 471 -12.12 14.52 6.38
N GLY A 472 -10.85 14.13 6.52
CA GLY A 472 -9.82 14.87 7.27
C GLY A 472 -9.98 14.85 8.81
N GLN A 473 -9.12 14.10 9.48
CA GLN A 473 -9.03 14.08 10.94
C GLN A 473 -7.76 14.83 11.38
N THR A 474 -7.91 15.78 12.30
CA THR A 474 -6.77 16.48 12.91
C THR A 474 -6.60 15.99 14.33
N ILE A 475 -5.46 15.36 14.61
CA ILE A 475 -5.08 14.89 15.95
C ILE A 475 -4.03 15.84 16.52
N PHE A 476 -4.22 16.28 17.77
CA PHE A 476 -3.19 17.03 18.48
C PHE A 476 -3.02 16.56 19.92
N PRO A 477 -1.77 16.52 20.42
CA PRO A 477 -1.47 16.20 21.82
C PRO A 477 -1.90 17.36 22.72
N LEU A 478 -2.52 17.02 23.84
CA LEU A 478 -2.91 17.97 24.89
C LEU A 478 -1.91 17.97 26.03
N HIS A 479 -1.58 16.78 26.54
CA HIS A 479 -0.75 16.63 27.73
C HIS A 479 -0.07 15.27 27.78
N TYR A 480 1.08 15.21 28.43
CA TYR A 480 1.72 13.96 28.82
C TYR A 480 2.07 14.04 30.31
N ASP A 481 1.54 13.09 31.08
CA ASP A 481 1.90 12.85 32.46
C ASP A 481 2.98 11.76 32.49
N GLU A 482 4.24 12.20 32.66
CA GLU A 482 5.41 11.30 32.73
C GLU A 482 5.33 10.34 33.92
N ALA A 483 4.74 10.76 35.03
CA ALA A 483 4.66 9.91 36.22
C ALA A 483 3.65 8.77 36.05
N ALA A 484 2.57 9.02 35.29
CA ALA A 484 1.55 8.02 34.97
C ALA A 484 1.81 7.27 33.65
N GLY A 485 2.77 7.71 32.84
CA GLY A 485 2.94 7.18 31.48
C GLY A 485 1.70 7.42 30.62
N LYS A 486 0.98 8.53 30.86
CA LYS A 486 -0.35 8.81 30.28
C LYS A 486 -0.28 10.02 29.34
N ALA A 487 -0.61 9.82 28.07
CA ALA A 487 -0.75 10.88 27.09
C ALA A 487 -2.24 11.15 26.80
N CYS A 488 -2.62 12.43 26.77
CA CYS A 488 -3.95 12.90 26.43
C CYS A 488 -3.93 13.59 25.07
N PHE A 489 -4.92 13.28 24.24
CA PHE A 489 -5.07 13.75 22.88
C PHE A 489 -6.47 14.30 22.66
N ALA A 490 -6.60 15.14 21.64
CA ALA A 490 -7.89 15.44 21.05
C ALA A 490 -7.85 15.22 19.54
N THR A 491 -8.98 14.80 18.99
CA THR A 491 -9.22 14.73 17.56
C THR A 491 -10.49 15.47 17.21
N HIS A 492 -10.49 16.20 16.10
CA HIS A 492 -11.71 16.73 15.50
C HIS A 492 -11.82 16.34 14.03
N PHE A 493 -13.05 16.34 13.55
CA PHE A 493 -13.42 15.99 12.19
C PHE A 493 -14.62 16.83 11.76
N LYS A 494 -14.78 17.02 10.45
CA LYS A 494 -15.87 17.78 9.84
C LYS A 494 -16.67 16.91 8.89
N ALA A 495 -17.99 17.12 8.87
CA ALA A 495 -18.83 16.57 7.82
C ALA A 495 -18.56 17.28 6.50
N ASP A 496 -18.34 16.53 5.40
CA ASP A 496 -18.45 17.09 4.06
C ASP A 496 -19.88 17.59 3.91
N GLY A 497 -20.07 18.92 3.84
CA GLY A 497 -21.36 19.61 3.89
C GLY A 497 -22.39 19.21 2.82
N LYS A 498 -22.08 18.18 2.02
CA LYS A 498 -22.98 17.50 1.08
C LYS A 498 -23.82 16.38 1.73
N LYS A 499 -23.45 15.89 2.91
CA LYS A 499 -24.24 14.90 3.66
C LYS A 499 -24.33 15.33 5.13
N ALA A 500 -25.54 15.35 5.66
CA ALA A 500 -25.71 15.34 7.11
C ALA A 500 -24.96 14.12 7.68
N LEU A 501 -24.38 14.26 8.87
CA LEU A 501 -23.83 13.13 9.61
C LEU A 501 -24.86 11.99 9.64
N ASP A 502 -24.63 10.93 8.88
CA ASP A 502 -25.35 9.67 9.03
C ASP A 502 -24.77 9.02 10.29
N THR A 503 -25.29 9.42 11.44
CA THR A 503 -24.62 9.10 12.71
C THR A 503 -24.61 7.62 13.06
N GLY A 504 -25.29 6.76 12.27
CA GLY A 504 -25.64 5.42 12.71
C GLY A 504 -26.25 5.47 14.12
N SER A 505 -26.16 4.36 14.86
CA SER A 505 -26.51 4.33 16.28
C SER A 505 -25.34 4.66 17.22
N ALA A 506 -24.10 4.67 16.72
CA ALA A 506 -22.91 4.76 17.57
C ALA A 506 -21.75 5.53 16.91
N PHE A 507 -21.07 6.33 17.73
CA PHE A 507 -19.77 6.94 17.44
C PHE A 507 -18.68 5.98 17.88
N ARG A 508 -17.77 5.65 16.96
CA ARG A 508 -16.65 4.77 17.22
C ARG A 508 -15.33 5.47 16.95
N LEU A 509 -14.46 5.44 17.96
CA LEU A 509 -13.09 5.92 17.90
C LEU A 509 -12.14 4.73 17.94
N GLU A 510 -11.37 4.53 16.88
CA GLU A 510 -10.43 3.42 16.73
C GLU A 510 -9.01 3.93 16.63
N ALA A 511 -8.11 3.48 17.48
CA ALA A 511 -6.67 3.68 17.35
C ALA A 511 -6.04 2.35 16.93
N PRO A 512 -5.86 2.08 15.62
CA PRO A 512 -5.27 0.81 15.16
C PRO A 512 -3.84 0.64 15.70
N TYR A 513 -3.07 1.72 15.73
CA TYR A 513 -1.71 1.73 16.23
C TYR A 513 -1.30 3.09 16.80
N LEU A 514 -0.30 3.05 17.65
CA LEU A 514 0.35 4.19 18.26
C LEU A 514 1.76 4.33 17.70
N ASN A 515 2.03 5.42 17.01
CA ASN A 515 3.39 5.76 16.60
C ASN A 515 4.13 6.35 17.80
N VAL A 516 5.25 5.73 18.19
CA VAL A 516 6.17 6.29 19.17
C VAL A 516 7.25 7.02 18.39
N CYS A 517 7.16 8.35 18.38
CA CYS A 517 8.10 9.16 17.65
C CYS A 517 9.20 9.72 18.56
N ARG A 518 10.35 10.02 17.98
CA ARG A 518 11.43 10.81 18.57
C ARG A 518 11.58 12.06 17.74
N ARG A 519 11.23 13.22 18.30
CA ARG A 519 11.39 14.51 17.66
C ARG A 519 12.69 15.16 18.12
N THR A 520 13.57 15.48 17.17
CA THR A 520 14.78 16.24 17.45
C THR A 520 14.73 17.57 16.71
N GLY A 521 14.92 18.66 17.43
CA GLY A 521 14.96 20.02 16.86
C GLY A 521 16.39 20.51 16.73
N GLN A 522 16.81 20.89 15.52
CA GLN A 522 18.13 21.46 15.29
C GLN A 522 18.01 22.88 14.75
N SER A 523 18.65 23.85 15.41
CA SER A 523 18.70 25.20 14.85
C SER A 523 19.60 25.24 13.62
N ILE A 524 19.05 25.72 12.51
CA ILE A 524 19.77 25.89 11.24
C ILE A 524 20.13 27.35 10.96
N LEU A 525 19.90 28.27 11.91
CA LEU A 525 20.21 29.70 11.75
C LEU A 525 21.71 29.93 11.48
N GLY A 526 22.60 29.22 12.17
CA GLY A 526 24.04 29.28 11.91
C GLY A 526 24.42 28.76 10.52
N LEU A 527 23.67 27.78 10.01
CA LEU A 527 23.84 27.26 8.64
C LEU A 527 23.37 28.27 7.60
N LEU A 528 22.25 28.97 7.85
CA LEU A 528 21.78 30.08 7.01
C LEU A 528 22.83 31.20 6.95
N GLN A 529 23.42 31.59 8.08
CA GLN A 529 24.47 32.61 8.10
C GLN A 529 25.74 32.18 7.34
N LYS A 530 26.11 30.90 7.46
CA LYS A 530 27.34 30.36 6.85
C LYS A 530 27.20 30.08 5.36
N TYR A 531 26.06 29.55 4.92
CA TYR A 531 25.85 29.03 3.57
C TYR A 531 24.79 29.78 2.77
N GLY A 532 24.00 30.67 3.39
CA GLY A 532 22.90 31.37 2.73
C GLY A 532 23.31 32.19 1.51
N SER A 533 24.55 32.68 1.45
CA SER A 533 25.09 33.41 0.30
C SER A 533 25.41 32.52 -0.91
N ARG A 534 25.45 31.19 -0.75
CA ARG A 534 25.64 30.21 -1.84
C ARG A 534 24.33 29.85 -2.54
N ALA A 535 23.18 30.26 -1.97
CA ALA A 535 21.88 29.91 -2.50
C ALA A 535 21.71 30.42 -3.93
N LYS A 536 21.52 29.47 -4.84
CA LYS A 536 21.28 29.72 -6.26
C LYS A 536 19.99 29.00 -6.63
N LEU A 537 19.10 29.71 -7.30
CA LEU A 537 17.85 29.15 -7.77
C LEU A 537 18.02 28.53 -9.16
N VAL A 538 17.40 27.37 -9.36
CA VAL A 538 17.25 26.65 -10.64
C VAL A 538 15.77 26.47 -10.96
N GLU A 539 15.43 26.05 -12.17
CA GLU A 539 14.05 25.70 -12.48
C GLU A 539 13.61 24.46 -11.70
N VAL A 540 12.31 24.37 -11.39
CA VAL A 540 11.74 23.20 -10.70
C VAL A 540 12.00 21.94 -11.56
N PRO A 541 12.60 20.88 -10.98
CA PRO A 541 12.76 19.60 -11.65
C PRO A 541 11.40 18.93 -11.91
N GLU A 542 11.40 17.80 -12.60
CA GLU A 542 10.18 17.01 -12.74
C GLU A 542 9.76 16.45 -11.37
N ILE A 543 8.61 16.90 -10.86
CA ILE A 543 8.10 16.47 -9.55
C ILE A 543 7.31 15.17 -9.69
N GLN A 544 7.42 14.28 -8.69
CA GLN A 544 6.69 13.00 -8.66
C GLN A 544 5.33 13.12 -7.99
N GLU A 545 5.27 13.93 -6.94
CA GLU A 545 4.06 14.17 -6.19
C GLU A 545 3.59 15.62 -6.40
N ARG A 546 2.28 15.78 -6.45
CA ARG A 546 1.61 17.04 -6.67
C ARG A 546 1.85 17.96 -5.46
N TYR A 547 2.32 19.18 -5.69
CA TYR A 547 2.42 20.22 -4.66
C TYR A 547 1.05 20.46 -4.03
N VAL A 548 0.98 20.54 -2.70
CA VAL A 548 -0.26 20.80 -1.94
C VAL A 548 -0.22 22.23 -1.42
N LYS A 549 -1.05 23.10 -2.00
CA LYS A 549 -1.38 24.37 -1.34
C LYS A 549 -2.58 24.12 -0.41
N SER A 550 -2.31 23.84 0.86
CA SER A 550 -3.34 23.70 1.90
C SER A 550 -3.70 25.07 2.50
N ASP A 551 -4.06 26.04 1.67
CA ASP A 551 -4.44 27.39 2.14
C ASP A 551 -5.95 27.59 2.08
N GLY A 552 -6.72 26.72 2.73
CA GLY A 552 -8.11 27.01 3.05
C GLY A 552 -9.04 25.80 3.18
N PRO A 553 -10.27 26.04 3.69
CA PRO A 553 -11.34 25.03 3.78
C PRO A 553 -11.86 24.53 2.42
N GLU A 554 -11.34 25.05 1.29
CA GLU A 554 -11.81 24.75 -0.07
C GLU A 554 -11.08 23.57 -0.75
N GLY A 555 -10.21 22.86 0.00
CA GLY A 555 -9.59 21.62 -0.43
C GLY A 555 -8.14 21.77 -0.92
N THR A 556 -7.45 20.64 -0.96
CA THR A 556 -6.05 20.54 -1.41
C THR A 556 -5.94 20.79 -2.91
N GLU A 557 -5.39 21.93 -3.31
CA GLU A 557 -5.03 22.18 -4.71
C GLU A 557 -3.70 21.51 -5.05
N PHE A 558 -3.70 20.77 -6.17
CA PHE A 558 -2.58 20.01 -6.67
C PHE A 558 -1.93 20.70 -7.88
N TYR A 559 -0.66 21.11 -7.77
CA TYR A 559 0.05 21.76 -8.88
C TYR A 559 1.00 20.77 -9.57
N THR A 560 1.04 20.82 -10.90
CA THR A 560 2.01 20.07 -11.71
C THR A 560 3.34 20.82 -11.83
N THR A 561 4.40 20.15 -12.25
CA THR A 561 5.67 20.79 -12.63
C THR A 561 5.47 21.98 -13.57
N GLU A 562 4.56 21.83 -14.54
CA GLU A 562 4.27 22.87 -15.54
C GLU A 562 3.57 24.08 -14.90
N ASP A 563 2.68 23.86 -13.94
CA ASP A 563 2.00 24.94 -13.21
C ASP A 563 3.00 25.74 -12.37
N LEU A 564 3.91 25.06 -11.67
CA LEU A 564 4.98 25.69 -10.89
C LEU A 564 5.93 26.50 -11.79
N ARG A 565 6.32 25.94 -12.95
CA ARG A 565 7.17 26.64 -13.92
C ARG A 565 6.46 27.86 -14.51
N LYS A 566 5.18 27.75 -14.86
CA LYS A 566 4.36 28.88 -15.34
C LYS A 566 4.19 29.97 -14.28
N ALA A 567 4.07 29.58 -13.02
CA ALA A 567 4.05 30.50 -11.87
C ALA A 567 5.43 31.11 -11.57
N GLY A 568 6.49 30.68 -12.26
CA GLY A 568 7.84 31.18 -12.06
C GLY A 568 8.46 30.72 -10.73
N VAL A 569 7.93 29.65 -10.13
CA VAL A 569 8.50 29.05 -8.92
C VAL A 569 9.86 28.46 -9.26
N ARG A 570 10.81 28.61 -8.33
CA ARG A 570 12.19 28.12 -8.48
C ARG A 570 12.65 27.49 -7.17
N VAL A 571 13.53 26.49 -7.27
CA VAL A 571 14.09 25.75 -6.14
C VAL A 571 15.60 25.99 -6.03
N LEU A 572 16.20 25.69 -4.89
CA LEU A 572 17.65 25.71 -4.72
C LEU A 572 18.34 24.68 -5.63
N ASP A 573 19.56 24.99 -6.05
CA ASP A 573 20.37 24.18 -6.96
C ASP A 573 20.75 22.82 -6.32
N TYR A 574 19.92 21.81 -6.57
CA TYR A 574 20.10 20.45 -6.06
C TYR A 574 21.23 19.67 -6.74
N GLN A 575 21.82 20.22 -7.81
CA GLN A 575 22.95 19.60 -8.51
C GLN A 575 24.31 19.92 -7.85
N ASP A 576 24.35 20.90 -6.94
CA ASP A 576 25.52 21.24 -6.10
C ASP A 576 25.11 21.31 -4.61
N PRO A 577 24.74 20.17 -3.99
CA PRO A 577 24.19 20.17 -2.63
C PRO A 577 25.25 20.52 -1.57
N LEU A 578 24.81 21.16 -0.48
CA LEU A 578 25.65 21.48 0.69
C LEU A 578 26.11 20.24 1.47
N SER A 579 25.33 19.16 1.46
CA SER A 579 25.57 17.90 2.18
C SER A 579 25.93 18.08 3.67
N VAL A 580 25.19 18.94 4.38
CA VAL A 580 25.35 19.09 5.84
C VAL A 580 24.46 18.09 6.55
N ARG A 581 25.05 17.08 7.20
CA ARG A 581 24.30 16.02 7.89
C ARG A 581 23.44 16.60 9.02
N LEU A 582 22.12 16.42 8.92
CA LEU A 582 21.16 16.73 9.98
C LEU A 582 20.80 15.46 10.77
N HIS A 583 20.73 14.31 10.11
CA HIS A 583 20.44 13.01 10.73
C HIS A 583 21.09 11.87 9.92
N LYS A 584 21.16 10.64 10.45
CA LYS A 584 21.76 9.49 9.75
C LYS A 584 21.14 9.17 8.39
N ASN A 585 19.97 9.69 8.04
CA ASN A 585 19.35 9.50 6.71
C ASN A 585 19.00 10.84 6.03
N LEU A 586 19.48 11.96 6.58
CA LEU A 586 19.05 13.29 6.15
C LEU A 586 20.18 14.32 6.14
N GLU A 587 20.27 15.06 5.04
CA GLU A 587 21.19 16.17 4.86
C GLU A 587 20.44 17.44 4.48
N LEU A 588 20.93 18.59 4.96
CA LEU A 588 20.59 19.88 4.40
C LEU A 588 21.37 20.03 3.08
N SER A 589 20.66 20.03 1.96
CA SER A 589 21.26 20.20 0.62
C SER A 589 21.29 21.66 0.19
N GLY A 590 20.46 22.53 0.75
CA GLY A 590 20.46 23.95 0.43
C GLY A 590 19.78 24.81 1.49
N ILE A 591 20.25 26.04 1.66
CA ILE A 591 19.57 27.03 2.50
C ILE A 591 19.91 28.45 2.03
N GLY A 592 18.95 29.37 2.04
CA GLY A 592 19.21 30.79 1.76
C GLY A 592 17.99 31.66 1.68
N VAL A 593 18.20 32.99 1.68
CA VAL A 593 17.14 33.96 1.42
C VAL A 593 17.33 34.53 0.02
N VAL A 594 16.47 34.13 -0.91
CA VAL A 594 16.55 34.52 -2.33
C VAL A 594 15.18 34.97 -2.79
N GLY A 595 15.10 36.06 -3.56
CA GLY A 595 13.80 36.56 -4.07
C GLY A 595 12.84 37.04 -2.98
N GLY A 596 13.32 37.30 -1.76
CA GLY A 596 12.45 37.65 -0.62
C GLY A 596 11.81 36.44 0.07
N GLN A 597 12.26 35.22 -0.22
CA GLN A 597 11.79 33.99 0.41
C GLN A 597 12.96 33.26 1.09
N LEU A 598 12.70 32.63 2.23
CA LEU A 598 13.58 31.64 2.83
C LEU A 598 13.36 30.31 2.13
N HIS A 599 14.43 29.78 1.56
CA HIS A 599 14.48 28.43 1.02
C HIS A 599 15.26 27.53 1.97
N VAL A 600 14.70 26.38 2.30
CA VAL A 600 15.37 25.30 3.05
C VAL A 600 15.17 24.00 2.29
N GLN A 601 16.22 23.48 1.70
CA GLN A 601 16.21 22.25 0.91
C GLN A 601 16.94 21.14 1.67
N VAL A 602 16.29 19.99 1.74
CA VAL A 602 16.80 18.77 2.36
C VAL A 602 16.87 17.64 1.34
N HIS A 603 17.83 16.76 1.55
CA HIS A 603 18.08 15.58 0.73
C HIS A 603 18.01 14.32 1.60
N TYR A 604 17.16 13.39 1.19
CA TYR A 604 17.02 12.07 1.79
C TYR A 604 18.09 11.14 1.19
N ILE A 605 19.02 10.71 2.03
CA ILE A 605 20.28 10.09 1.59
C ILE A 605 20.10 8.59 1.39
N ASP A 606 19.20 8.03 2.17
CA ASP A 606 18.82 6.63 2.11
C ASP A 606 17.31 6.58 1.95
N ASN A 607 16.91 6.25 0.72
CA ASN A 607 15.53 6.15 0.28
C ASN A 607 15.01 4.71 0.32
N GLU A 608 15.62 3.81 1.10
CA GLU A 608 15.03 2.54 1.54
C GLU A 608 13.83 2.82 2.48
N HIS A 609 12.83 3.51 1.93
CA HIS A 609 11.71 4.14 2.60
C HIS A 609 10.66 3.16 3.07
N PHE A 610 10.72 1.95 2.54
CA PHE A 610 9.82 0.87 2.83
C PHE A 610 10.68 -0.37 2.78
N LYS A 611 10.74 -1.10 3.88
CA LYS A 611 10.80 -2.54 3.70
C LYS A 611 9.57 -2.91 2.86
N ALA A 612 9.65 -3.95 2.03
CA ALA A 612 8.53 -4.42 1.20
C ALA A 612 7.24 -4.70 2.01
N ASP A 613 7.33 -4.63 3.34
CA ASP A 613 6.33 -4.78 4.39
C ASP A 613 5.39 -3.59 4.64
N GLY A 614 5.63 -2.42 4.04
CA GLY A 614 4.75 -1.25 4.24
C GLY A 614 4.93 -0.52 5.58
N SER A 615 5.80 -0.97 6.48
CA SER A 615 6.07 -0.32 7.75
C SER A 615 7.00 0.89 7.55
N ARG A 616 6.54 2.07 7.99
CA ARG A 616 7.35 3.28 8.00
C ARG A 616 8.42 3.11 9.08
N ARG A 617 9.68 2.92 8.71
CA ARG A 617 10.81 3.03 9.65
C ARG A 617 11.73 4.22 9.37
N CYS A 618 11.30 5.13 8.51
CA CYS A 618 12.08 6.33 8.25
C CYS A 618 11.61 7.48 9.17
N PRO A 619 12.53 8.32 9.67
CA PRO A 619 12.17 9.63 10.14
C PRO A 619 11.47 10.43 9.05
N ARG A 620 10.19 10.71 9.26
CA ARG A 620 9.50 11.72 8.47
C ARG A 620 10.03 13.08 8.92
N ILE A 621 10.56 13.87 8.00
CA ILE A 621 10.67 15.31 8.26
C ILE A 621 9.26 15.82 8.21
N GLU A 622 8.63 15.96 9.36
CA GLU A 622 7.30 16.51 9.38
C GLU A 622 7.34 18.02 9.20
N VAL A 623 8.41 18.72 9.64
CA VAL A 623 8.39 20.19 9.53
C VAL A 623 9.76 20.87 9.58
N VAL A 624 9.98 21.81 8.66
CA VAL A 624 10.86 22.96 8.91
C VAL A 624 10.01 24.03 9.59
N ASP A 625 10.01 24.03 10.91
CA ASP A 625 9.31 25.06 11.66
C ASP A 625 10.19 26.31 11.79
N VAL A 626 9.64 27.45 11.39
CA VAL A 626 10.24 28.73 11.75
C VAL A 626 9.58 29.23 13.02
N CYS A 627 10.26 29.06 14.14
CA CYS A 627 9.72 29.37 15.46
C CYS A 627 10.24 30.69 16.02
N ARG A 628 9.38 31.37 16.77
CA ARG A 628 9.79 32.32 17.81
C ARG A 628 9.42 31.76 19.16
N THR A 629 10.25 31.98 20.17
CA THR A 629 9.85 31.68 21.55
C THR A 629 9.11 32.88 22.12
N VAL A 630 7.86 32.70 22.52
CA VAL A 630 7.03 33.71 23.22
C VAL A 630 6.64 33.14 24.58
N ASN A 631 7.07 33.80 25.67
CA ASN A 631 6.79 33.37 27.04
C ASN A 631 7.21 31.92 27.36
N GLY A 632 8.33 31.47 26.79
CA GLY A 632 8.86 30.11 27.00
C GLY A 632 8.17 29.00 26.18
N ARG A 633 7.19 29.35 25.33
CA ARG A 633 6.62 28.43 24.33
C ARG A 633 7.10 28.80 22.93
N ASP A 634 7.44 27.81 22.12
CA ASP A 634 7.77 28.00 20.71
C ASP A 634 6.46 28.18 19.92
N ASP A 635 6.28 29.38 19.35
CA ASP A 635 5.24 29.75 18.40
C ASP A 635 5.83 29.60 17.00
N CYS A 636 5.37 28.60 16.24
CA CYS A 636 5.99 28.14 15.01
C CYS A 636 5.10 28.39 13.80
N ILE A 637 5.67 28.92 12.73
CA ILE A 637 5.05 28.89 11.40
C ILE A 637 5.39 27.53 10.82
N HIS A 638 4.37 26.68 10.74
CA HIS A 638 4.44 25.34 10.17
C HIS A 638 4.51 25.42 8.65
N SER A 639 5.54 24.82 8.04
CA SER A 639 5.82 24.91 6.60
C SER A 639 4.98 23.97 5.72
N TRP A 640 3.93 23.33 6.26
CA TRP A 640 3.18 22.25 5.60
C TRP A 640 2.49 22.69 4.30
N ASN A 641 2.41 24.00 4.04
CA ASN A 641 1.67 24.57 2.91
C ASN A 641 2.57 25.04 1.75
N SER A 642 3.89 24.83 1.84
CA SER A 642 4.84 25.40 0.87
C SER A 642 6.08 24.54 0.63
N ASP A 643 5.91 23.22 0.61
CA ASP A 643 6.97 22.29 0.24
C ASP A 643 6.88 21.81 -1.22
N ILE A 644 8.03 21.72 -1.88
CA ILE A 644 8.16 21.13 -3.21
C ILE A 644 8.97 19.85 -3.04
N ILE A 645 8.44 18.75 -3.56
CA ILE A 645 8.98 17.41 -3.37
C ILE A 645 9.32 16.81 -4.75
N TRP A 646 10.54 16.30 -4.94
CA TRP A 646 10.93 15.67 -6.20
C TRP A 646 11.95 14.56 -6.02
N ASN A 647 12.10 13.78 -7.07
CA ASN A 647 13.07 12.69 -7.15
C ASN A 647 14.13 13.02 -8.19
N SER A 648 15.40 12.79 -7.87
CA SER A 648 16.50 12.91 -8.82
C SER A 648 16.73 11.59 -9.58
N ASN A 649 16.24 10.49 -9.04
CA ASN A 649 16.22 9.16 -9.63
C ASN A 649 14.79 8.79 -10.07
N LYS A 650 14.59 7.79 -10.92
CA LYS A 650 13.23 7.36 -11.34
C LYS A 650 12.55 6.46 -10.30
N GLY A 651 12.91 6.57 -9.02
CA GLY A 651 12.33 5.77 -7.94
C GLY A 651 10.90 6.22 -7.62
N ASN A 652 10.20 5.57 -6.70
CA ASN A 652 8.84 6.00 -6.33
C ASN A 652 8.79 7.04 -5.19
N TRP A 653 9.96 7.51 -4.72
CA TRP A 653 10.07 8.31 -3.50
C TRP A 653 10.90 9.56 -3.69
N ALA A 654 10.58 10.62 -2.95
CA ALA A 654 11.30 11.88 -3.04
C ALA A 654 12.75 11.77 -2.56
N ASP A 655 13.68 12.22 -3.40
CA ASP A 655 15.08 12.42 -2.99
C ASP A 655 15.23 13.77 -2.29
N PHE A 656 14.43 14.76 -2.68
CA PHE A 656 14.54 16.14 -2.21
C PHE A 656 13.19 16.71 -1.80
N GLN A 657 13.24 17.58 -0.79
CA GLN A 657 12.13 18.40 -0.37
C GLN A 657 12.64 19.82 -0.10
N GLU A 658 11.92 20.83 -0.55
CA GLU A 658 12.27 22.22 -0.33
C GLU A 658 11.10 23.02 0.21
N PHE A 659 11.33 23.69 1.33
CA PHE A 659 10.38 24.59 1.97
C PHE A 659 10.68 26.03 1.55
N ILE A 660 9.65 26.74 1.05
CA ILE A 660 9.76 28.11 0.54
C ILE A 660 8.83 29.03 1.31
N ILE A 661 9.39 29.84 2.21
CA ILE A 661 8.61 30.66 3.15
C ILE A 661 8.86 32.15 2.86
N PRO A 662 7.83 33.00 2.71
CA PRO A 662 8.02 34.45 2.55
C PRO A 662 8.82 35.06 3.70
N TRP A 663 9.92 35.76 3.40
CA TRP A 663 10.88 36.25 4.40
C TRP A 663 10.34 37.41 5.26
N ASP A 664 9.38 38.13 4.71
CA ASP A 664 8.64 39.20 5.37
C ASP A 664 7.62 38.67 6.39
N GLU A 665 6.98 37.53 6.12
CA GLU A 665 6.14 36.81 7.10
C GLU A 665 6.94 36.36 8.33
N LEU A 666 8.24 36.12 8.15
CA LEU A 666 9.14 35.79 9.24
C LEU A 666 9.57 37.01 10.10
N ALA A 667 9.04 38.21 9.83
CA ALA A 667 9.32 39.38 10.66
C ALA A 667 8.81 39.16 12.11
N GLY A 668 9.75 38.94 13.04
CA GLY A 668 9.46 38.59 14.44
C GLY A 668 9.74 37.12 14.79
N TYR A 669 9.92 36.25 13.79
CA TYR A 669 10.28 34.82 13.92
C TYR A 669 11.77 34.51 13.68
N ARG A 670 12.57 35.54 13.38
CA ARG A 670 13.98 35.43 12.92
C ARG A 670 14.98 34.89 13.96
N LEU A 671 14.54 34.53 15.15
CA LEU A 671 15.42 34.12 16.26
C LEU A 671 15.56 32.59 16.39
N GLY A 672 14.78 31.78 15.65
CA GLY A 672 14.79 30.33 15.82
C GLY A 672 14.33 29.55 14.59
N ILE A 673 15.08 29.60 13.50
CA ILE A 673 14.85 28.65 12.39
C ILE A 673 15.36 27.28 12.86
N LYS A 674 14.44 26.32 12.99
CA LYS A 674 14.75 24.95 13.40
C LYS A 674 14.26 23.96 12.34
N VAL A 675 15.00 22.88 12.15
CA VAL A 675 14.49 21.70 11.46
C VAL A 675 14.11 20.70 12.53
N TYR A 676 12.86 20.25 12.52
CA TYR A 676 12.42 19.16 13.37
C TYR A 676 12.40 17.86 12.58
N ILE A 677 13.11 16.87 13.12
CA ILE A 677 13.20 15.54 12.55
C ILE A 677 12.40 14.62 13.46
N THR A 678 11.29 14.09 12.96
CA THR A 678 10.44 13.14 13.68
C THR A 678 10.81 11.73 13.23
N GLU A 679 11.58 11.02 14.05
CA GLU A 679 11.91 9.61 13.82
C GLU A 679 10.83 8.72 14.38
N LEU A 680 10.24 7.84 13.56
CA LEU A 680 9.41 6.77 14.09
C LEU A 680 10.31 5.75 14.77
N VAL A 681 10.26 5.70 16.10
CA VAL A 681 11.10 4.83 16.93
C VAL A 681 10.48 3.47 17.07
N ASP A 682 9.17 3.43 17.28
CA ASP A 682 8.41 2.21 17.50
C ASP A 682 6.95 2.39 17.06
N VAL A 683 6.25 1.28 16.83
CA VAL A 683 4.82 1.25 16.52
C VAL A 683 4.17 0.23 17.43
N VAL A 684 3.29 0.68 18.32
CA VAL A 684 2.49 -0.20 19.17
C VAL A 684 1.17 -0.46 18.47
N ASN A 685 0.96 -1.67 17.95
CA ASN A 685 -0.32 -2.08 17.38
C ASN A 685 -1.23 -2.54 18.51
N GLY A 686 -2.49 -2.10 18.52
CA GLY A 686 -3.41 -2.49 19.59
C GLY A 686 -4.88 -2.51 19.20
N ASN A 687 -5.27 -1.89 18.09
CA ASN A 687 -6.68 -1.77 17.66
C ASN A 687 -7.58 -1.37 18.83
N TRP A 688 -7.22 -0.30 19.53
CA TRP A 688 -8.01 0.17 20.66
C TRP A 688 -9.29 0.81 20.13
N THR A 689 -10.42 0.38 20.64
CA THR A 689 -11.73 0.88 20.19
C THR A 689 -12.53 1.38 21.38
N ALA A 690 -13.07 2.59 21.28
CA ALA A 690 -14.11 3.09 22.16
C ALA A 690 -15.36 3.40 21.34
N GLU A 691 -16.50 2.87 21.78
CA GLU A 691 -17.79 3.10 21.14
C GLU A 691 -18.74 3.73 22.15
N VAL A 692 -19.50 4.74 21.71
CA VAL A 692 -20.55 5.39 22.50
C VAL A 692 -21.76 5.70 21.62
N PRO A 693 -23.01 5.57 22.12
CA PRO A 693 -24.18 5.92 21.34
C PRO A 693 -24.18 7.40 20.94
N VAL A 694 -24.53 7.73 19.70
CA VAL A 694 -24.45 9.13 19.24
C VAL A 694 -25.42 10.04 19.99
N GLN A 695 -26.60 9.53 20.37
CA GLN A 695 -27.54 10.33 21.16
C GLN A 695 -26.98 10.80 22.51
N ASP A 696 -25.97 10.13 23.05
CA ASP A 696 -25.37 10.47 24.34
C ASP A 696 -24.36 11.64 24.22
N ILE A 697 -23.87 11.90 23.01
CA ILE A 697 -22.86 12.92 22.71
C ILE A 697 -23.33 13.95 21.67
N TRP A 698 -24.59 13.90 21.27
CA TRP A 698 -25.19 14.83 20.31
C TRP A 698 -25.55 16.16 20.96
N VAL A 699 -25.12 17.26 20.36
CA VAL A 699 -25.29 18.62 20.92
C VAL A 699 -25.97 19.61 19.96
N GLY A 700 -26.60 19.08 18.89
CA GLY A 700 -27.39 19.85 17.92
C GLY A 700 -28.85 20.09 18.37
N GLU A 701 -29.48 21.14 17.84
CA GLU A 701 -30.88 21.51 18.15
C GLU A 701 -31.90 20.55 17.51
N SER A 702 -31.60 20.06 16.30
CA SER A 702 -32.34 18.95 15.72
C SER A 702 -31.76 17.67 16.34
N GLY A 703 -32.59 16.84 16.98
CA GLY A 703 -32.12 15.53 17.46
C GLY A 703 -31.54 14.72 16.29
N PRO A 704 -30.70 13.69 16.55
CA PRO A 704 -30.14 12.86 15.48
C PRO A 704 -31.28 12.36 14.59
N ALA A 705 -31.20 12.64 13.29
CA ALA A 705 -32.28 12.39 12.36
C ALA A 705 -32.48 10.88 12.19
N GLY A 706 -33.35 10.26 13.00
CA GLY A 706 -33.70 8.84 12.87
C GLY A 706 -33.76 8.01 14.15
N ALA A 707 -34.02 8.61 15.32
CA ALA A 707 -34.44 7.83 16.50
C ALA A 707 -35.88 7.30 16.37
#